data_AF-A0A5C3DP07-F1
#
_entry.id   AF-A0A5C3DP07-F1
#
_cell.length_a   1.000
_cell.length_b   1.000
_cell.length_c   1.000
_cell.angle_alpha   90.00
_cell.angle_beta   90.00
_cell.angle_gamma   90.00
#
_symmetry.space_group_name_H-M   'P 1'
#
loop_
_entity.id
_entity.type
_entity.pdbx_description
1 polymer ?
#
loop_
_entity_poly.entity_id
_entity_poly.type
_entity_poly.pdbx_seq_one_letter_code
_entity_poly.pdbx_strand_id
1 'polypeptide(L)'
;MRSSSLRQHYLARWAFSLSLALAAALIIHFVRIYPWHRVFLAESTTPLLEHLPVAPISQEGSCFRPRESTLASKSASFVTPIGSLDTAGLDDRKCFQYASRFEPFLAPAWNNSYLVKALKRLGLQDNVGIESDLIWYANLLAENEPHEYRYTNWSDPAVLHACPTHQDKSAPPTVANTTDKPRLAFVLRCYQNFVWSQDDILHLRALIWELRTADLPFNVDVHLLLEVKDASSYVSMFTESGRMQILRGSLPIEFWQLVTLWSEQEMLLRYPLYGDFRAEIQAAGSYRGCLLPVQRFAVDHPEYSHLINWELDSRFTHTYDKLIESLFNYAHKAGAQTYTQWSVHGLDPTTPSDTDAKCKDKTPDIVVFSPVRNPQNSDWYWEYDVQGYPAVQLAPRAASVGTNLWLSRRALLAMENITANQHKSLFCEAMAPSIAMQSASNYADPIPAGPNQCIEQLKLVHYPHPVAFKYQASPAKLEQLLNPTHAVLSKANEEALKDTSYYYTSTIAGRIYEKWRTEPQACIMPLLLHPIKGSRSASAASNSKQFLQSWFGGTNKPSLCASSDSDQCTATVVADIERFIGRKFDAGGQSSLFRWDLEQPRFVSRRNWIMNSSTRSLVYTIVVCLLLACMFHLIISRFILRGARRPLDEYIPLATD
;
A
#
# COMPACT_ATOMS: atom_id res chain seq x y z
N MET A 1 12.42 -63.48 26.71
CA MET A 1 13.31 -62.30 26.82
C MET A 1 14.14 -61.95 25.57
N ARG A 2 14.11 -62.70 24.44
CA ARG A 2 14.88 -62.36 23.22
C ARG A 2 14.13 -61.48 22.18
N SER A 3 12.81 -61.32 22.26
CA SER A 3 12.04 -60.56 21.25
C SER A 3 12.01 -59.04 21.47
N SER A 4 12.21 -58.56 22.71
CA SER A 4 12.14 -57.12 23.02
C SER A 4 13.38 -56.34 22.55
N SER A 5 14.59 -56.92 22.64
CA SER A 5 15.83 -56.23 22.25
C SER A 5 15.98 -56.10 20.72
N LEU A 6 15.53 -57.12 19.97
CA LEU A 6 15.44 -57.07 18.51
C LEU A 6 14.46 -55.96 18.08
N ARG A 7 13.28 -55.89 18.69
CA ARG A 7 12.26 -54.87 18.38
C ARG A 7 12.78 -53.45 18.66
N GLN A 8 13.51 -53.24 19.76
CA GLN A 8 14.16 -51.96 20.08
C GLN A 8 15.27 -51.60 19.08
N HIS A 9 16.10 -52.55 18.65
CA HIS A 9 17.12 -52.31 17.62
C HIS A 9 16.50 -51.96 16.26
N TYR A 10 15.44 -52.66 15.86
CA TYR A 10 14.71 -52.33 14.64
C TYR A 10 14.09 -50.92 14.74
N LEU A 11 13.43 -50.58 15.86
CA LEU A 11 12.88 -49.24 16.07
C LEU A 11 13.95 -48.15 16.05
N ALA A 12 15.12 -48.37 16.65
CA ALA A 12 16.23 -47.42 16.62
C ALA A 12 16.80 -47.21 15.21
N ARG A 13 16.96 -48.28 14.41
CA ARG A 13 17.40 -48.17 13.01
C ARG A 13 16.36 -47.48 12.12
N TRP A 14 15.08 -47.75 12.35
CA TRP A 14 13.97 -47.07 11.68
C TRP A 14 13.93 -45.59 12.05
N ALA A 15 14.04 -45.24 13.33
CA ALA A 15 14.08 -43.86 13.78
C ALA A 15 15.29 -43.09 13.22
N PHE A 16 16.47 -43.71 13.19
CA PHE A 16 17.67 -43.11 12.59
C PHE A 16 17.51 -42.89 11.08
N SER A 17 16.98 -43.89 10.36
CA SER A 17 16.75 -43.79 8.91
C SER A 17 15.72 -42.70 8.58
N LEU A 18 14.63 -42.61 9.36
CA LEU A 18 13.62 -41.57 9.22
C LEU A 18 14.21 -40.18 9.53
N SER A 19 15.04 -40.07 10.57
CA SER A 19 15.70 -38.81 10.92
C SER A 19 16.65 -38.34 9.83
N LEU A 20 17.42 -39.26 9.24
CA LEU A 20 18.31 -38.95 8.12
C LEU A 20 17.53 -38.54 6.86
N ALA A 21 16.42 -39.23 6.57
CA ALA A 21 15.54 -38.89 5.46
C ALA A 21 14.90 -37.50 5.64
N LEU A 22 14.44 -37.17 6.85
CA LEU A 22 13.90 -35.84 7.19
C LEU A 22 14.97 -34.76 7.09
N ALA A 23 16.18 -35.01 7.61
CA ALA A 23 17.29 -34.07 7.51
C ALA A 23 17.68 -33.81 6.04
N ALA A 24 17.79 -34.86 5.23
CA ALA A 24 18.08 -34.74 3.80
C ALA A 24 16.97 -33.98 3.06
N ALA A 25 15.69 -34.27 3.36
CA ALA A 25 14.56 -33.57 2.78
C ALA A 25 14.56 -32.08 3.13
N LEU A 26 14.84 -31.73 4.40
CA LEU A 26 14.98 -30.34 4.84
C LEU A 26 16.15 -29.64 4.14
N ILE A 27 17.32 -30.28 4.05
CA ILE A 27 18.48 -29.72 3.34
C ILE A 27 18.12 -29.45 1.87
N ILE A 28 17.52 -30.42 1.17
CA ILE A 28 17.11 -30.24 -0.23
C ILE A 28 16.09 -29.10 -0.36
N HIS A 29 15.14 -29.01 0.57
CA HIS A 29 14.13 -27.94 0.57
C HIS A 29 14.77 -26.56 0.80
N PHE A 30 15.64 -26.42 1.79
CA PHE A 30 16.38 -25.18 2.05
C PHE A 30 17.27 -24.81 0.86
N VAL A 31 17.99 -25.77 0.28
CA VAL A 31 18.81 -25.53 -0.92
C VAL A 31 17.97 -25.09 -2.10
N ARG A 32 16.72 -25.55 -2.26
CA ARG A 32 15.86 -25.11 -3.36
C ARG A 32 15.27 -23.71 -3.16
N ILE A 33 14.99 -23.33 -1.93
CA ILE A 33 14.27 -22.08 -1.63
C ILE A 33 15.22 -20.94 -1.25
N TYR A 34 16.43 -21.27 -0.80
CA TYR A 34 17.39 -20.26 -0.41
C TYR A 34 17.78 -19.39 -1.61
N PRO A 35 17.77 -18.05 -1.48
CA PRO A 35 18.09 -17.13 -2.56
C PRO A 35 19.60 -17.07 -2.80
N TRP A 36 20.15 -18.12 -3.41
CA TRP A 36 21.60 -18.30 -3.61
C TRP A 36 22.28 -17.15 -4.33
N HIS A 37 21.57 -16.42 -5.19
CA HIS A 37 22.10 -15.24 -5.87
C HIS A 37 22.61 -14.19 -4.88
N ARG A 38 22.05 -14.10 -3.68
CA ARG A 38 22.50 -13.17 -2.63
C ARG A 38 23.89 -13.48 -2.06
N VAL A 39 24.37 -14.70 -2.23
CA VAL A 39 25.70 -15.15 -1.77
C VAL A 39 26.75 -15.00 -2.87
N PHE A 40 26.38 -15.31 -4.11
CA PHE A 40 27.33 -15.40 -5.22
C PHE A 40 27.43 -14.14 -6.07
N LEU A 41 26.43 -13.25 -6.02
CA LEU A 41 26.47 -11.99 -6.75
C LEU A 41 26.88 -10.86 -5.80
N ALA A 42 27.77 -9.99 -6.28
CA ALA A 42 28.11 -8.76 -5.59
C ALA A 42 26.91 -7.80 -5.59
N GLU A 43 26.80 -6.93 -4.58
CA GLU A 43 25.84 -5.83 -4.63
C GLU A 43 26.18 -4.91 -5.81
N SER A 44 25.15 -4.44 -6.51
CA SER A 44 25.31 -3.57 -7.67
C SER A 44 25.95 -2.26 -7.23
N THR A 45 27.09 -1.95 -7.84
CA THR A 45 27.77 -0.65 -7.73
C THR A 45 27.45 0.27 -8.92
N THR A 46 26.63 -0.19 -9.86
CA THR A 46 26.18 0.61 -11.00
C THR A 46 25.52 1.88 -10.46
N PRO A 47 26.01 3.08 -10.85
CA PRO A 47 25.43 4.33 -10.37
C PRO A 47 24.02 4.47 -10.94
N LEU A 48 23.04 4.04 -10.16
CA LEU A 48 21.63 4.39 -10.34
C LEU A 48 21.38 5.87 -10.07
N LEU A 49 22.38 6.59 -9.58
CA LEU A 49 22.36 8.01 -9.31
C LEU A 49 23.55 8.62 -10.04
N GLU A 50 23.28 9.54 -10.95
CA GLU A 50 24.30 10.40 -11.57
C GLU A 50 24.45 11.67 -10.73
N HIS A 51 25.67 12.13 -10.49
CA HIS A 51 25.92 13.37 -9.74
C HIS A 51 26.08 14.53 -10.71
N LEU A 52 25.03 15.34 -10.83
CA LEU A 52 25.01 16.53 -11.70
C LEU A 52 25.07 17.82 -10.87
N PRO A 53 25.51 18.94 -11.46
CA PRO A 53 25.41 20.25 -10.81
C PRO A 53 23.98 20.51 -10.32
N VAL A 54 23.87 21.12 -9.14
CA VAL A 54 22.55 21.37 -8.51
C VAL A 54 21.73 22.29 -9.40
N ALA A 55 20.54 21.83 -9.78
CA ALA A 55 19.58 22.59 -10.53
C ALA A 55 18.95 23.65 -9.60
N PRO A 56 18.80 24.90 -10.08
CA PRO A 56 18.16 25.96 -9.30
C PRO A 56 16.72 25.59 -8.94
N ILE A 57 16.34 25.82 -7.69
CA ILE A 57 14.98 25.57 -7.19
C ILE A 57 14.06 26.70 -7.66
N SER A 58 12.94 26.35 -8.31
CA SER A 58 11.95 27.35 -8.73
C SER A 58 11.29 27.98 -7.51
N GLN A 59 11.22 29.31 -7.49
CA GLN A 59 10.48 30.08 -6.49
C GLN A 59 9.08 30.48 -6.98
N GLU A 60 8.74 30.14 -8.23
CA GLU A 60 7.53 30.62 -8.92
C GLU A 60 6.25 29.85 -8.56
N GLY A 61 6.24 29.15 -7.42
CA GLY A 61 5.12 28.42 -6.78
C GLY A 61 3.89 28.19 -7.65
N SER A 62 3.06 29.22 -7.84
CA SER A 62 1.81 29.17 -8.62
C SER A 62 1.94 28.63 -10.06
N CYS A 63 3.12 28.62 -10.68
CA CYS A 63 3.39 28.08 -12.02
C CYS A 63 4.55 27.11 -12.07
N PHE A 64 4.59 26.25 -11.08
CA PHE A 64 5.65 25.30 -10.95
C PHE A 64 5.83 24.43 -12.21
N ARG A 65 7.03 24.49 -12.79
CA ARG A 65 7.52 23.52 -13.76
C ARG A 65 8.78 22.90 -13.17
N PRO A 66 8.79 21.58 -12.89
CA PRO A 66 10.00 20.90 -12.44
C PRO A 66 11.17 21.21 -13.36
N ARG A 67 12.30 21.65 -12.79
CA ARG A 67 13.51 21.84 -13.59
C ARG A 67 14.23 20.51 -13.74
N GLU A 68 14.23 20.00 -14.96
CA GLU A 68 14.94 18.79 -15.37
C GLU A 68 16.42 19.08 -15.61
N SER A 69 17.27 18.10 -15.30
CA SER A 69 18.69 18.10 -15.66
C SER A 69 18.89 17.22 -16.90
N THR A 70 19.66 17.73 -17.87
CA THR A 70 19.99 17.00 -19.10
C THR A 70 21.41 16.44 -19.01
N LEU A 71 21.55 15.14 -19.29
CA LEU A 71 22.84 14.46 -19.39
C LEU A 71 23.55 14.86 -20.69
N ALA A 72 24.84 15.20 -20.61
CA ALA A 72 25.64 15.65 -21.76
C ALA A 72 25.89 14.55 -22.82
N SER A 73 25.78 13.27 -22.42
CA SER A 73 25.85 12.09 -23.29
C SER A 73 24.90 11.02 -22.74
N LYS A 74 24.46 10.07 -23.57
CA LYS A 74 23.88 8.81 -23.07
C LYS A 74 24.99 8.11 -22.29
N SER A 75 25.02 8.30 -20.97
CA SER A 75 26.07 7.72 -20.17
C SER A 75 25.92 6.21 -20.21
N ALA A 76 26.90 5.50 -20.76
CA ALA A 76 26.90 4.04 -20.75
C ALA A 76 26.91 3.44 -19.32
N SER A 77 27.13 4.28 -18.29
CA SER A 77 27.09 3.91 -16.87
C SER A 77 25.68 3.70 -16.32
N PHE A 78 24.67 4.40 -16.85
CA PHE A 78 23.31 4.29 -16.35
C PHE A 78 22.52 3.34 -17.23
N VAL A 79 22.39 2.10 -16.76
CA VAL A 79 21.55 1.09 -17.39
C VAL A 79 20.70 0.47 -16.29
N THR A 80 19.39 0.69 -16.34
CA THR A 80 18.47 -0.12 -15.54
C THR A 80 18.49 -1.53 -16.11
N PRO A 81 18.83 -2.55 -15.30
CA PRO A 81 18.98 -3.91 -15.81
C PRO A 81 17.65 -4.53 -16.29
N ILE A 82 16.52 -3.96 -15.84
CA ILE A 82 15.17 -4.48 -16.05
C ILE A 82 14.25 -3.35 -16.53
N GLY A 83 13.34 -3.67 -17.44
CA GLY A 83 12.50 -2.71 -18.15
C GLY A 83 13.24 -2.07 -19.33
N SER A 84 12.60 -1.10 -19.97
CA SER A 84 13.21 -0.36 -21.08
C SER A 84 12.65 1.05 -21.17
N LEU A 85 13.51 2.05 -20.97
CA LEU A 85 13.16 3.46 -21.17
C LEU A 85 12.69 3.71 -22.60
N ASP A 86 13.44 3.21 -23.59
CA ASP A 86 13.13 3.36 -25.01
C ASP A 86 11.79 2.72 -25.39
N THR A 87 11.55 1.47 -24.95
CA THR A 87 10.30 0.75 -25.24
C THR A 87 9.12 1.39 -24.52
N ALA A 88 9.31 1.85 -23.28
CA ALA A 88 8.30 2.57 -22.53
C ALA A 88 8.01 3.97 -23.11
N GLY A 89 8.93 4.54 -23.91
CA GLY A 89 8.82 5.90 -24.42
C GLY A 89 9.17 6.97 -23.37
N LEU A 90 10.09 6.65 -22.47
CA LEU A 90 10.62 7.53 -21.44
C LEU A 90 11.99 8.09 -21.87
N ASP A 91 12.25 9.37 -21.58
CA ASP A 91 13.51 10.03 -21.97
C ASP A 91 14.68 9.56 -21.10
N ASP A 92 15.69 8.95 -21.72
CA ASP A 92 16.88 8.42 -21.05
C ASP A 92 17.99 9.46 -20.83
N ARG A 93 17.75 10.73 -21.16
CA ARG A 93 18.70 11.84 -20.97
C ARG A 93 18.24 12.84 -19.92
N LYS A 94 17.01 12.69 -19.43
CA LYS A 94 16.40 13.60 -18.47
C LYS A 94 16.24 12.94 -17.12
N CYS A 95 16.65 13.67 -16.09
CA CYS A 95 16.51 13.24 -14.72
C CYS A 95 16.18 14.44 -13.82
N PHE A 96 15.72 14.15 -12.62
CA PHE A 96 15.45 15.15 -11.60
C PHE A 96 16.34 14.95 -10.39
N GLN A 97 16.78 16.05 -9.82
CA GLN A 97 17.21 16.09 -8.43
C GLN A 97 15.97 16.20 -7.55
N TYR A 98 16.02 15.63 -6.35
CA TYR A 98 14.89 15.65 -5.42
C TYR A 98 14.43 17.09 -5.14
N ALA A 99 15.39 17.97 -4.82
CA ALA A 99 15.13 19.37 -4.48
C ALA A 99 14.44 20.13 -5.62
N SER A 100 14.90 19.98 -6.86
CA SER A 100 14.34 20.71 -8.01
C SER A 100 12.90 20.32 -8.33
N ARG A 101 12.51 19.09 -7.95
CA ARG A 101 11.16 18.57 -8.16
C ARG A 101 10.20 18.88 -7.00
N PHE A 102 10.63 18.75 -5.75
CA PHE A 102 9.70 18.78 -4.61
C PHE A 102 9.76 20.05 -3.76
N GLU A 103 10.92 20.69 -3.60
CA GLU A 103 11.03 21.88 -2.75
C GLU A 103 10.18 23.08 -3.18
N PRO A 104 9.87 23.29 -4.47
CA PRO A 104 8.95 24.35 -4.88
C PRO A 104 7.54 24.23 -4.27
N PHE A 105 7.12 23.04 -3.82
CA PHE A 105 5.86 22.84 -3.08
C PHE A 105 5.93 23.23 -1.60
N LEU A 106 7.11 23.63 -1.11
CA LEU A 106 7.32 24.30 0.17
C LEU A 106 7.27 25.83 0.06
N ALA A 107 7.24 26.37 -1.16
CA ALA A 107 7.30 27.81 -1.38
C ALA A 107 6.17 28.54 -0.65
N PRO A 108 6.44 29.69 0.00
CA PRO A 108 5.41 30.50 0.65
C PRO A 108 4.24 30.88 -0.25
N ALA A 109 4.43 30.88 -1.57
CA ALA A 109 3.40 31.13 -2.57
C ALA A 109 2.19 30.19 -2.47
N TRP A 110 2.38 28.94 -2.01
CA TRP A 110 1.29 28.00 -1.76
C TRP A 110 0.54 28.27 -0.46
N ASN A 111 0.95 29.25 0.34
CA ASN A 111 0.24 29.69 1.53
C ASN A 111 -0.10 28.57 2.55
N ASN A 112 0.64 27.46 2.50
CA ASN A 112 0.49 26.27 3.35
C ASN A 112 1.25 26.48 4.66
N SER A 113 0.62 27.20 5.59
CA SER A 113 1.26 27.59 6.87
C SER A 113 0.69 26.87 8.09
N TYR A 114 -0.46 26.18 7.96
CA TYR A 114 -1.20 25.60 9.08
C TYR A 114 -0.35 24.63 9.94
N LEU A 115 0.41 23.70 9.34
CA LEU A 115 1.27 22.76 10.10
C LEU A 115 2.37 23.48 10.88
N VAL A 116 3.13 24.34 10.21
CA VAL A 116 4.26 25.08 10.83
C VAL A 116 3.76 26.01 11.94
N LYS A 117 2.61 26.68 11.73
CA LYS A 117 1.99 27.52 12.75
C LYS A 117 1.46 26.71 13.94
N ALA A 118 0.90 25.53 13.71
CA ALA A 118 0.46 24.63 14.78
C ALA A 118 1.64 24.19 15.65
N LEU A 119 2.77 23.78 15.05
CA LEU A 119 4.00 23.47 15.80
C LEU A 119 4.48 24.65 16.64
N LYS A 120 4.57 25.83 16.03
CA LYS A 120 4.99 27.06 16.70
C LYS A 120 4.07 27.42 17.87
N ARG A 121 2.75 27.25 17.70
CA ARG A 121 1.74 27.50 18.75
C ARG A 121 1.95 26.59 19.96
N LEU A 122 2.34 25.34 19.72
CA LEU A 122 2.62 24.36 20.78
C LEU A 122 4.01 24.52 21.41
N GLY A 123 4.86 25.40 20.88
CA GLY A 123 6.26 25.53 21.31
C GLY A 123 7.10 24.29 20.99
N LEU A 124 6.66 23.49 20.01
CA LEU A 124 7.38 22.30 19.56
C LEU A 124 8.46 22.70 18.55
N GLN A 125 9.56 21.94 18.53
CA GLN A 125 10.62 22.15 17.55
C GLN A 125 10.15 21.77 16.14
N ASP A 126 10.72 22.41 15.11
CA ASP A 126 10.40 22.15 13.71
C ASP A 126 10.75 20.72 13.25
N ASN A 127 11.54 19.97 14.04
CA ASN A 127 11.94 18.59 13.76
C ASN A 127 10.96 17.52 14.31
N VAL A 128 9.86 17.92 14.95
CA VAL A 128 8.83 16.98 15.39
C VAL A 128 8.20 16.34 14.14
N GLY A 129 8.15 15.00 14.12
CA GLY A 129 7.56 14.25 13.01
C GLY A 129 6.10 14.61 12.79
N ILE A 130 5.64 14.56 11.53
CA ILE A 130 4.24 14.83 11.15
C ILE A 130 3.37 13.61 11.50
N GLU A 131 3.12 13.41 12.79
CA GLU A 131 2.27 12.31 13.26
C GLU A 131 0.77 12.66 13.17
N SER A 132 -0.08 11.64 13.29
CA SER A 132 -1.54 11.78 13.18
C SER A 132 -2.13 12.83 14.13
N ASP A 133 -1.57 12.96 15.34
CA ASP A 133 -2.06 13.93 16.32
C ASP A 133 -1.64 15.37 15.99
N LEU A 134 -0.47 15.58 15.36
CA LEU A 134 -0.09 16.89 14.86
C LEU A 134 -0.99 17.30 13.69
N ILE A 135 -1.25 16.38 12.76
CA ILE A 135 -2.21 16.59 11.67
C ILE A 135 -3.58 16.93 12.24
N TRP A 136 -4.05 16.15 13.21
CA TRP A 136 -5.33 16.38 13.86
C TRP A 136 -5.44 17.78 14.45
N TYR A 137 -4.44 18.22 15.21
CA TYR A 137 -4.44 19.54 15.83
C TYR A 137 -4.31 20.67 14.81
N ALA A 138 -3.42 20.54 13.82
CA ALA A 138 -3.25 21.54 12.77
C ALA A 138 -4.52 21.69 11.92
N ASN A 139 -5.22 20.58 11.65
CA ASN A 139 -6.49 20.59 10.94
C ASN A 139 -7.60 21.24 11.77
N LEU A 140 -7.68 20.95 13.09
CA LEU A 140 -8.64 21.60 13.99
C LEU A 140 -8.50 23.13 13.95
N LEU A 141 -7.27 23.64 13.99
CA LEU A 141 -6.99 25.07 13.90
C LEU A 141 -7.35 25.63 12.52
N ALA A 142 -7.01 24.92 11.44
CA ALA A 142 -7.33 25.33 10.06
C ALA A 142 -8.84 25.33 9.74
N GLU A 143 -9.62 24.42 10.35
CA GLU A 143 -11.08 24.40 10.24
C GLU A 143 -11.73 25.63 10.87
N ASN A 144 -11.24 26.03 12.05
CA ASN A 144 -11.90 27.06 12.87
C ASN A 144 -11.33 28.47 12.63
N GLU A 145 -10.06 28.58 12.25
CA GLU A 145 -9.35 29.85 12.04
C GLU A 145 -8.58 29.84 10.69
N PRO A 146 -9.27 29.63 9.53
CA PRO A 146 -8.62 29.40 8.24
C PRO A 146 -7.78 30.58 7.72
N HIS A 147 -8.08 31.81 8.17
CA HIS A 147 -7.30 33.00 7.81
C HIS A 147 -5.93 33.05 8.52
N GLU A 148 -5.85 32.48 9.71
CA GLU A 148 -4.61 32.38 10.49
C GLU A 148 -3.84 31.11 10.10
N TYR A 149 -4.51 29.97 10.03
CA TYR A 149 -3.95 28.65 9.69
C TYR A 149 -4.25 28.32 8.24
N ARG A 150 -3.60 29.07 7.35
CA ARG A 150 -3.85 29.00 5.91
C ARG A 150 -3.34 27.69 5.31
N TYR A 151 -4.12 27.18 4.36
CA TYR A 151 -3.82 26.03 3.52
C TYR A 151 -4.34 26.26 2.10
N THR A 152 -3.75 25.58 1.12
CA THR A 152 -4.20 25.52 -0.27
C THR A 152 -5.16 24.36 -0.43
N ASN A 153 -6.29 24.59 -1.08
CA ASN A 153 -7.18 23.51 -1.49
C ASN A 153 -6.69 22.94 -2.83
N TRP A 154 -6.04 21.78 -2.81
CA TRP A 154 -5.50 21.15 -4.03
C TRP A 154 -6.56 20.59 -4.98
N SER A 155 -7.84 20.63 -4.60
CA SER A 155 -8.97 20.32 -5.49
C SER A 155 -9.42 21.52 -6.34
N ASP A 156 -9.10 22.75 -5.93
CA ASP A 156 -9.61 23.96 -6.57
C ASP A 156 -9.01 24.14 -7.98
N PRO A 157 -9.82 24.19 -9.06
CA PRO A 157 -9.31 24.43 -10.41
C PRO A 157 -8.70 25.83 -10.57
N ALA A 158 -9.10 26.83 -9.79
CA ALA A 158 -8.57 28.19 -9.90
C ALA A 158 -7.08 28.26 -9.56
N VAL A 159 -6.60 27.40 -8.64
CA VAL A 159 -5.18 27.26 -8.30
C VAL A 159 -4.35 26.86 -9.53
N LEU A 160 -4.94 26.12 -10.48
CA LEU A 160 -4.29 25.65 -11.70
C LEU A 160 -4.36 26.67 -12.84
N HIS A 161 -5.44 27.46 -12.91
CA HIS A 161 -5.64 28.49 -13.94
C HIS A 161 -4.90 29.80 -13.66
N ALA A 162 -4.32 29.98 -12.47
CA ALA A 162 -3.54 31.15 -12.09
C ALA A 162 -2.25 31.32 -12.90
N CYS A 163 -1.92 30.35 -13.77
CA CYS A 163 -0.76 30.46 -14.64
C CYS A 163 -1.03 31.19 -15.95
N PRO A 164 -0.28 32.27 -16.24
CA PRO A 164 -0.16 32.74 -17.59
C PRO A 164 0.55 31.65 -18.37
N THR A 165 -0.21 30.83 -19.09
CA THR A 165 0.37 30.07 -20.20
C THR A 165 1.05 31.09 -21.10
N HIS A 166 2.35 30.88 -21.36
CA HIS A 166 2.88 31.30 -22.64
C HIS A 166 2.06 30.55 -23.69
N GLN A 167 0.91 31.11 -24.08
CA GLN A 167 0.40 30.88 -25.41
C GLN A 167 1.55 31.28 -26.31
N ASP A 168 2.19 30.30 -26.97
CA ASP A 168 2.98 30.59 -28.14
C ASP A 168 2.07 31.35 -29.09
N LYS A 169 2.25 32.68 -29.14
CA LYS A 169 1.50 33.59 -30.03
C LYS A 169 1.80 33.32 -31.52
N SER A 170 2.48 32.21 -31.84
CA SER A 170 2.86 31.77 -33.17
C SER A 170 2.02 30.59 -33.70
N ALA A 171 1.15 29.98 -32.90
CA ALA A 171 0.21 28.98 -33.41
C ALA A 171 -1.03 29.69 -34.01
N PRO A 172 -1.37 29.48 -35.30
CA PRO A 172 -2.63 29.96 -35.84
C PRO A 172 -3.78 29.38 -35.02
N PRO A 173 -4.92 30.08 -34.91
CA PRO A 173 -6.08 29.60 -34.17
C PRO A 173 -6.63 28.36 -34.87
N THR A 174 -6.11 27.19 -34.51
CA THR A 174 -6.79 25.93 -34.79
C THR A 174 -8.10 26.02 -34.03
N VAL A 175 -9.19 26.04 -34.79
CA VAL A 175 -10.56 25.91 -34.32
C VAL A 175 -10.56 24.94 -33.16
N ALA A 176 -10.88 25.45 -31.96
CA ALA A 176 -11.07 24.64 -30.77
C ALA A 176 -12.25 23.71 -31.07
N ASN A 177 -11.96 22.53 -31.61
CA ASN A 177 -12.86 21.41 -31.54
C ASN A 177 -13.00 21.08 -30.07
N THR A 178 -14.04 21.64 -29.46
CA THR A 178 -14.57 21.32 -28.14
C THR A 178 -15.18 19.92 -28.15
N THR A 179 -14.39 18.92 -28.57
CA THR A 179 -14.62 17.54 -28.14
C THR A 179 -14.11 17.45 -26.72
N ASP A 180 -15.02 17.40 -25.75
CA ASP A 180 -14.74 17.22 -24.32
C ASP A 180 -13.75 16.06 -24.14
N LYS A 181 -12.51 16.35 -23.70
CA LYS A 181 -11.47 15.31 -23.53
C LYS A 181 -12.01 14.25 -22.55
N PRO A 182 -11.84 12.94 -22.81
CA PRO A 182 -12.27 11.91 -21.87
C PRO A 182 -11.62 12.14 -20.49
N ARG A 183 -12.33 11.83 -19.41
CA ARG A 183 -11.81 12.00 -18.05
C ARG A 183 -11.20 10.70 -17.53
N LEU A 184 -10.11 10.84 -16.78
CA LEU A 184 -9.41 9.77 -16.08
C LEU A 184 -9.35 10.13 -14.58
N ALA A 185 -9.71 9.18 -13.71
CA ALA A 185 -9.51 9.32 -12.28
C ALA A 185 -8.21 8.64 -11.85
N PHE A 186 -7.27 9.40 -11.30
CA PHE A 186 -6.10 8.85 -10.62
C PHE A 186 -6.42 8.62 -9.15
N VAL A 187 -6.68 7.38 -8.77
CA VAL A 187 -7.17 6.99 -7.44
C VAL A 187 -6.03 6.45 -6.58
N LEU A 188 -5.63 7.23 -5.59
CA LEU A 188 -4.65 6.86 -4.56
C LEU A 188 -5.35 6.15 -3.40
N ARG A 189 -4.94 4.91 -3.11
CA ARG A 189 -5.48 4.17 -1.96
C ARG A 189 -4.81 4.60 -0.67
N CYS A 190 -5.59 5.09 0.28
CA CYS A 190 -5.16 5.48 1.62
C CYS A 190 -5.94 4.70 2.69
N TYR A 191 -5.44 4.70 3.93
CA TYR A 191 -6.11 4.08 5.05
C TYR A 191 -5.98 4.92 6.31
N GLN A 192 -6.97 4.82 7.19
CA GLN A 192 -6.97 5.47 8.49
C GLN A 192 -5.74 5.06 9.31
N ASN A 193 -5.12 6.03 9.99
CA ASN A 193 -3.85 5.89 10.71
C ASN A 193 -2.61 5.71 9.81
N PHE A 194 -2.68 6.09 8.52
CA PHE A 194 -1.47 6.29 7.74
C PHE A 194 -0.58 7.33 8.42
N VAL A 195 0.70 7.00 8.61
CA VAL A 195 1.67 7.91 9.22
C VAL A 195 2.24 8.78 8.12
N TRP A 196 1.82 10.04 8.10
CA TRP A 196 2.28 11.01 7.12
C TRP A 196 3.70 11.47 7.42
N SER A 197 4.42 11.85 6.39
CA SER A 197 5.65 12.61 6.48
C SER A 197 5.56 13.84 5.59
N GLN A 198 6.48 14.79 5.77
CA GLN A 198 6.56 15.95 4.87
C GLN A 198 6.82 15.50 3.43
N ASP A 199 7.58 14.41 3.24
CA ASP A 199 7.82 13.79 1.95
C ASP A 199 6.53 13.28 1.29
N ASP A 200 5.67 12.59 2.04
CA ASP A 200 4.37 12.11 1.52
C ASP A 200 3.48 13.28 1.07
N ILE A 201 3.47 14.37 1.85
CA ILE A 201 2.71 15.58 1.52
C ILE A 201 3.25 16.22 0.24
N LEU A 202 4.58 16.41 0.14
CA LEU A 202 5.21 17.01 -1.04
C LEU A 202 4.99 16.18 -2.30
N HIS A 203 5.10 14.86 -2.17
CA HIS A 203 4.86 13.95 -3.28
C HIS A 203 3.41 14.02 -3.77
N LEU A 204 2.44 14.09 -2.85
CA LEU A 204 1.03 14.21 -3.21
C LEU A 204 0.72 15.56 -3.88
N ARG A 205 1.27 16.68 -3.36
CA ARG A 205 1.19 17.99 -4.01
C ARG A 205 1.75 17.95 -5.43
N ALA A 206 2.93 17.36 -5.60
CA ALA A 206 3.58 17.22 -6.89
C ALA A 206 2.76 16.39 -7.87
N LEU A 207 2.27 15.22 -7.45
CA LEU A 207 1.44 14.35 -8.26
C LEU A 207 0.16 15.05 -8.73
N ILE A 208 -0.55 15.74 -7.82
CA ILE A 208 -1.78 16.48 -8.15
C ILE A 208 -1.48 17.57 -9.17
N TRP A 209 -0.43 18.35 -8.93
CA TRP A 209 -0.03 19.44 -9.82
C TRP A 209 0.39 18.92 -11.20
N GLU A 210 1.31 17.95 -11.25
CA GLU A 210 1.84 17.36 -12.47
C GLU A 210 0.70 16.80 -13.35
N LEU A 211 -0.26 16.07 -12.77
CA LEU A 211 -1.35 15.46 -13.54
C LEU A 211 -2.42 16.45 -13.99
N ARG A 212 -2.81 17.42 -13.14
CA ARG A 212 -3.90 18.35 -13.46
C ARG A 212 -3.47 19.49 -14.39
N THR A 213 -2.17 19.77 -14.49
CA THR A 213 -1.63 20.79 -15.39
C THR A 213 -1.06 20.23 -16.70
N ALA A 214 -1.00 18.91 -16.84
CA ALA A 214 -0.47 18.25 -18.03
C ALA A 214 -1.39 18.40 -19.24
N ASP A 215 -0.80 18.57 -20.43
CA ASP A 215 -1.51 18.43 -21.69
C ASP A 215 -1.51 16.97 -22.14
N LEU A 216 -2.48 16.21 -21.61
CA LEU A 216 -2.72 14.81 -21.95
C LEU A 216 -3.91 14.68 -22.92
N PRO A 217 -4.07 13.55 -23.63
CA PRO A 217 -5.25 13.31 -24.47
C PRO A 217 -6.55 13.12 -23.66
N PHE A 218 -6.47 13.15 -22.33
CA PHE A 218 -7.57 13.07 -21.38
C PHE A 218 -7.36 14.07 -20.24
N ASN A 219 -8.43 14.48 -19.58
CA ASN A 219 -8.37 15.28 -18.35
C ASN A 219 -8.19 14.36 -17.15
N VAL A 220 -7.27 14.68 -16.25
CA VAL A 220 -6.98 13.86 -15.06
C VAL A 220 -7.51 14.52 -13.80
N ASP A 221 -8.34 13.82 -13.05
CA ASP A 221 -8.76 14.19 -11.70
C ASP A 221 -8.11 13.23 -10.69
N VAL A 222 -7.59 13.78 -9.60
CA VAL A 222 -6.94 12.97 -8.54
C VAL A 222 -7.92 12.73 -7.40
N HIS A 223 -7.98 11.50 -6.91
CA HIS A 223 -8.85 11.09 -5.81
C HIS A 223 -8.06 10.31 -4.76
N LEU A 224 -8.43 10.47 -3.49
CA LEU A 224 -7.93 9.70 -2.37
C LEU A 224 -9.04 8.78 -1.87
N LEU A 225 -8.85 7.46 -2.00
CA LEU A 225 -9.81 6.47 -1.54
C LEU A 225 -9.39 5.98 -0.16
N LEU A 226 -9.98 6.56 0.89
CA LEU A 226 -9.58 6.37 2.28
C LEU A 226 -10.40 5.25 2.96
N GLU A 227 -9.72 4.18 3.35
CA GLU A 227 -10.30 3.09 4.15
C GLU A 227 -10.49 3.52 5.61
N VAL A 228 -11.74 3.54 6.06
CA VAL A 228 -12.12 3.69 7.47
C VAL A 228 -12.04 2.31 8.12
N LYS A 229 -11.05 2.13 9.00
CA LYS A 229 -10.76 0.83 9.65
C LYS A 229 -11.54 0.64 10.95
N ASP A 230 -11.94 1.74 11.59
CA ASP A 230 -12.61 1.69 12.88
C ASP A 230 -14.10 1.34 12.74
N ALA A 231 -14.49 0.18 13.28
CA ALA A 231 -15.87 -0.30 13.30
C ALA A 231 -16.83 0.58 14.12
N SER A 232 -16.35 1.44 15.01
CA SER A 232 -17.18 2.46 15.69
C SER A 232 -17.45 3.68 14.80
N SER A 233 -16.59 3.90 13.81
CA SER A 233 -16.59 5.09 12.95
C SER A 233 -17.19 4.86 11.57
N TYR A 234 -17.40 3.61 11.11
CA TYR A 234 -17.94 3.39 9.77
C TYR A 234 -19.31 4.09 9.57
N VAL A 235 -20.20 4.10 10.57
CA VAL A 235 -21.48 4.83 10.45
C VAL A 235 -21.27 6.36 10.39
N SER A 236 -20.18 6.89 10.97
CA SER A 236 -19.84 8.33 10.93
C SER A 236 -19.61 8.82 9.52
N MET A 237 -19.07 7.97 8.65
CA MET A 237 -18.63 8.39 7.32
C MET A 237 -19.78 8.90 6.43
N PHE A 238 -21.02 8.52 6.75
CA PHE A 238 -22.23 8.94 6.01
C PHE A 238 -22.83 10.26 6.50
N THR A 239 -22.27 10.90 7.53
CA THR A 239 -22.69 12.21 8.03
C THR A 239 -21.58 13.23 7.82
N GLU A 240 -21.91 14.47 7.52
CA GLU A 240 -20.89 15.51 7.28
C GLU A 240 -19.99 15.73 8.50
N SER A 241 -20.58 15.82 9.70
CA SER A 241 -19.81 15.98 10.94
C SER A 241 -18.89 14.78 11.23
N GLY A 242 -19.38 13.56 11.00
CA GLY A 242 -18.60 12.34 11.17
C GLY A 242 -17.50 12.19 10.12
N ARG A 243 -17.76 12.58 8.87
CA ARG A 243 -16.77 12.64 7.79
C ARG A 243 -15.63 13.58 8.16
N MET A 244 -15.94 14.81 8.57
CA MET A 244 -14.93 15.80 8.97
C MET A 244 -14.08 15.30 10.15
N GLN A 245 -14.69 14.62 11.11
CA GLN A 245 -13.99 14.01 12.23
C GLN A 245 -13.00 12.91 11.81
N ILE A 246 -13.41 12.03 10.89
CA ILE A 246 -12.52 11.00 10.33
C ILE A 246 -11.35 11.65 9.59
N LEU A 247 -11.62 12.65 8.75
CA LEU A 247 -10.60 13.34 7.98
C LEU A 247 -9.60 14.10 8.86
N ARG A 248 -10.07 14.68 9.99
CA ARG A 248 -9.28 15.48 10.92
C ARG A 248 -7.94 14.86 11.29
N GLY A 249 -7.91 13.59 11.69
CA GLY A 249 -6.63 12.92 12.02
C GLY A 249 -6.15 11.92 10.98
N SER A 250 -6.86 11.76 9.86
CA SER A 250 -6.45 10.80 8.80
C SER A 250 -5.57 11.45 7.74
N LEU A 251 -5.82 12.72 7.39
CA LEU A 251 -5.23 13.37 6.22
C LEU A 251 -5.01 14.86 6.47
N PRO A 252 -3.96 15.48 5.89
CA PRO A 252 -3.82 16.93 5.79
C PRO A 252 -5.08 17.63 5.22
N ILE A 253 -5.52 18.73 5.82
CA ILE A 253 -6.73 19.48 5.42
C ILE A 253 -6.74 19.91 3.95
N GLU A 254 -5.55 20.15 3.38
CA GLU A 254 -5.35 20.56 1.99
C GLU A 254 -5.81 19.52 0.94
N PHE A 255 -6.08 18.28 1.35
CA PHE A 255 -6.52 17.19 0.47
C PHE A 255 -7.95 16.72 0.71
N TRP A 256 -8.67 17.23 1.71
CA TRP A 256 -9.96 16.67 2.14
C TRP A 256 -11.03 16.61 1.06
N GLN A 257 -11.01 17.58 0.15
CA GLN A 257 -11.96 17.67 -0.97
C GLN A 257 -11.71 16.62 -2.06
N LEU A 258 -10.57 15.93 -2.04
CA LEU A 258 -10.23 14.85 -2.96
C LEU A 258 -10.64 13.47 -2.42
N VAL A 259 -11.19 13.40 -1.20
CA VAL A 259 -11.33 12.14 -0.46
C VAL A 259 -12.69 11.49 -0.65
N THR A 260 -12.69 10.22 -1.04
CA THR A 260 -13.85 9.33 -0.93
C THR A 260 -13.59 8.35 0.22
N LEU A 261 -14.51 8.31 1.19
CA LEU A 261 -14.44 7.36 2.31
C LEU A 261 -15.08 6.04 1.91
N TRP A 262 -14.49 4.94 2.34
CA TRP A 262 -15.09 3.60 2.24
C TRP A 262 -14.73 2.78 3.48
N SER A 263 -15.43 1.67 3.74
CA SER A 263 -15.07 0.73 4.82
C SER A 263 -15.20 -0.71 4.38
N GLU A 264 -14.52 -1.63 5.07
CA GLU A 264 -14.70 -3.07 4.83
C GLU A 264 -16.15 -3.50 5.03
N GLN A 265 -16.82 -2.98 6.07
CA GLN A 265 -18.22 -3.32 6.37
C GLN A 265 -19.15 -2.92 5.23
N GLU A 266 -18.93 -1.75 4.61
CA GLU A 266 -19.66 -1.33 3.42
C GLU A 266 -19.45 -2.32 2.26
N MET A 267 -18.20 -2.75 2.03
CA MET A 267 -17.88 -3.69 0.96
C MET A 267 -18.49 -5.08 1.23
N LEU A 268 -18.50 -5.57 2.47
CA LEU A 268 -19.13 -6.85 2.83
C LEU A 268 -20.66 -6.82 2.66
N LEU A 269 -21.31 -5.68 2.90
CA LEU A 269 -22.74 -5.53 2.67
C LEU A 269 -23.10 -5.53 1.18
N ARG A 270 -22.20 -5.01 0.34
CA ARG A 270 -22.39 -4.90 -1.11
C ARG A 270 -22.01 -6.17 -1.86
N TYR A 271 -20.87 -6.75 -1.51
CA TYR A 271 -20.30 -7.91 -2.19
C TYR A 271 -20.45 -9.12 -1.28
N PRO A 272 -21.34 -10.07 -1.60
CA PRO A 272 -21.51 -11.29 -0.82
C PRO A 272 -20.35 -12.25 -1.11
N LEU A 273 -19.23 -12.01 -0.45
CA LEU A 273 -18.04 -12.85 -0.51
C LEU A 273 -18.24 -14.08 0.39
N TYR A 274 -18.13 -15.28 -0.17
CA TYR A 274 -18.26 -16.54 0.56
C TYR A 274 -17.18 -17.54 0.15
N GLY A 275 -16.90 -18.52 1.03
CA GLY A 275 -15.88 -19.55 0.83
C GLY A 275 -14.78 -19.48 1.89
N ASP A 276 -13.82 -20.39 1.78
CA ASP A 276 -12.70 -20.47 2.71
C ASP A 276 -11.68 -19.37 2.37
N PHE A 277 -11.66 -18.34 3.21
CA PHE A 277 -10.56 -17.38 3.21
C PHE A 277 -9.40 -17.93 4.03
N ARG A 278 -8.19 -17.46 3.72
CA ARG A 278 -7.05 -17.72 4.61
C ARG A 278 -7.36 -17.15 6.00
N ALA A 279 -7.01 -17.90 7.04
CA ALA A 279 -7.19 -17.47 8.42
C ALA A 279 -6.58 -16.07 8.63
N GLU A 280 -7.28 -15.22 9.38
CA GLU A 280 -6.86 -13.85 9.73
C GLU A 280 -6.83 -12.84 8.56
N ILE A 281 -7.24 -13.23 7.35
CA ILE A 281 -7.39 -12.31 6.22
C ILE A 281 -8.83 -11.79 6.14
N GLN A 282 -8.95 -10.47 6.26
CA GLN A 282 -10.18 -9.72 6.00
C GLN A 282 -10.58 -9.85 4.51
N ALA A 283 -11.78 -10.38 4.25
CA ALA A 283 -12.22 -10.74 2.90
C ALA A 283 -12.40 -9.52 1.97
N ALA A 284 -12.85 -8.39 2.53
CA ALA A 284 -13.08 -7.16 1.78
C ALA A 284 -12.17 -5.99 2.21
N GLY A 285 -11.21 -6.25 3.11
CA GLY A 285 -10.22 -5.25 3.53
C GLY A 285 -9.22 -4.89 2.44
N SER A 286 -8.48 -3.79 2.66
CA SER A 286 -7.53 -3.22 1.69
C SER A 286 -6.40 -4.12 1.19
N TYR A 287 -6.15 -5.26 1.87
CA TYR A 287 -5.14 -6.22 1.48
C TYR A 287 -5.65 -7.22 0.43
N ARG A 288 -6.80 -7.87 0.70
CA ARG A 288 -7.34 -8.92 -0.18
C ARG A 288 -8.39 -8.38 -1.16
N GLY A 289 -9.31 -7.55 -0.67
CA GLY A 289 -10.41 -6.96 -1.43
C GLY A 289 -10.06 -5.62 -2.08
N CYS A 290 -8.78 -5.40 -2.40
CA CYS A 290 -8.26 -4.06 -2.67
C CYS A 290 -8.89 -3.33 -3.87
N LEU A 291 -9.50 -4.06 -4.80
CA LEU A 291 -10.21 -3.52 -5.97
C LEU A 291 -11.73 -3.38 -5.77
N LEU A 292 -12.31 -3.89 -4.68
CA LEU A 292 -13.74 -3.76 -4.38
C LEU A 292 -14.19 -2.29 -4.22
N PRO A 293 -13.48 -1.44 -3.45
CA PRO A 293 -13.86 -0.03 -3.36
C PRO A 293 -13.59 0.73 -4.66
N VAL A 294 -12.63 0.28 -5.48
CA VAL A 294 -12.36 0.87 -6.81
C VAL A 294 -13.47 0.54 -7.81
N GLN A 295 -13.97 -0.70 -7.79
CA GLN A 295 -15.18 -1.10 -8.55
C GLN A 295 -16.36 -0.22 -8.16
N ARG A 296 -16.59 -0.06 -6.85
CA ARG A 296 -17.65 0.80 -6.34
C ARG A 296 -17.50 2.25 -6.79
N PHE A 297 -16.30 2.82 -6.67
CA PHE A 297 -16.00 4.17 -7.13
C PHE A 297 -16.33 4.35 -8.63
N ALA A 298 -16.01 3.37 -9.48
CA ALA A 298 -16.33 3.44 -10.91
C ALA A 298 -17.83 3.37 -11.23
N VAL A 299 -18.63 2.73 -10.37
CA VAL A 299 -20.10 2.75 -10.46
C VAL A 299 -20.63 4.14 -10.12
N ASP A 300 -20.12 4.73 -9.02
CA ASP A 300 -20.58 6.03 -8.51
C ASP A 300 -20.10 7.23 -9.33
N HIS A 301 -19.03 7.06 -10.11
CA HIS A 301 -18.45 8.10 -10.95
C HIS A 301 -18.50 7.73 -12.45
N PRO A 302 -19.68 7.76 -13.09
CA PRO A 302 -19.84 7.45 -14.50
C PRO A 302 -19.14 8.42 -15.46
N GLU A 303 -18.73 9.60 -14.97
CA GLU A 303 -18.00 10.62 -15.73
C GLU A 303 -16.58 10.19 -16.14
N TYR A 304 -15.98 9.20 -15.48
CA TYR A 304 -14.64 8.71 -15.82
C TYR A 304 -14.67 7.57 -16.83
N SER A 305 -13.87 7.70 -17.88
CA SER A 305 -13.67 6.64 -18.87
C SER A 305 -12.67 5.58 -18.38
N HIS A 306 -11.69 6.00 -17.59
CA HIS A 306 -10.60 5.18 -17.09
C HIS A 306 -10.24 5.60 -15.66
N LEU A 307 -9.70 4.66 -14.90
CA LEU A 307 -9.20 4.86 -13.56
C LEU A 307 -7.78 4.30 -13.47
N ILE A 308 -6.94 4.95 -12.69
CA ILE A 308 -5.66 4.39 -12.26
C ILE A 308 -5.77 4.09 -10.77
N ASN A 309 -5.61 2.84 -10.39
CA ASN A 309 -5.43 2.48 -8.99
C ASN A 309 -3.95 2.61 -8.66
N TRP A 310 -3.61 3.40 -7.63
CA TRP A 310 -2.22 3.67 -7.25
C TRP A 310 -2.01 3.49 -5.74
N GLU A 311 -0.91 2.83 -5.37
CA GLU A 311 -0.51 2.64 -3.98
C GLU A 311 0.21 3.89 -3.46
N LEU A 312 -0.15 4.35 -2.26
CA LEU A 312 0.38 5.59 -1.68
C LEU A 312 1.89 5.52 -1.40
N ASP A 313 2.46 4.32 -1.25
CA ASP A 313 3.89 4.07 -1.05
C ASP A 313 4.65 3.77 -2.37
N SER A 314 4.03 3.98 -3.53
CA SER A 314 4.73 3.95 -4.82
C SER A 314 5.29 5.32 -5.18
N ARG A 315 6.54 5.37 -5.61
CA ARG A 315 7.22 6.58 -6.09
C ARG A 315 7.75 6.38 -7.50
N PHE A 316 7.58 7.39 -8.34
CA PHE A 316 8.23 7.48 -9.63
C PHE A 316 9.23 8.64 -9.58
N THR A 317 10.46 8.42 -10.03
CA THR A 317 11.55 9.41 -9.90
C THR A 317 11.44 10.56 -10.89
N HIS A 318 10.74 10.36 -12.01
CA HIS A 318 10.35 11.41 -12.95
C HIS A 318 8.92 11.88 -12.66
N THR A 319 8.41 12.82 -13.45
CA THR A 319 7.07 13.39 -13.30
C THR A 319 5.95 12.42 -13.72
N TYR A 320 4.79 12.49 -13.03
CA TYR A 320 3.66 11.57 -13.24
C TYR A 320 2.93 11.80 -14.56
N ASP A 321 2.89 13.02 -15.08
CA ASP A 321 2.37 13.32 -16.42
C ASP A 321 3.09 12.48 -17.49
N LYS A 322 4.42 12.40 -17.40
CA LYS A 322 5.24 11.60 -18.32
C LYS A 322 5.07 10.11 -18.11
N LEU A 323 4.90 9.65 -16.87
CA LEU A 323 4.55 8.25 -16.60
C LEU A 323 3.23 7.85 -17.28
N ILE A 324 2.22 8.70 -17.13
CA ILE A 324 0.87 8.41 -17.60
C ILE A 324 0.76 8.55 -19.13
N GLU A 325 1.43 9.54 -19.71
CA GLU A 325 1.57 9.69 -21.16
C GLU A 325 2.26 8.48 -21.80
N SER A 326 3.44 8.10 -21.28
CA SER A 326 4.23 6.97 -21.78
C SER A 326 3.47 5.65 -21.66
N LEU A 327 2.86 5.39 -20.50
CA LEU A 327 2.04 4.20 -20.26
C LEU A 327 0.88 4.10 -21.25
N PHE A 328 0.11 5.19 -21.42
CA PHE A 328 -1.02 5.20 -22.35
C PHE A 328 -0.57 4.95 -23.79
N ASN A 329 0.47 5.65 -24.24
CA ASN A 329 0.99 5.54 -25.60
C ASN A 329 1.56 4.15 -25.91
N TYR A 330 2.32 3.58 -24.98
CA TYR A 330 2.84 2.22 -25.10
C TYR A 330 1.69 1.20 -25.16
N ALA A 331 0.77 1.26 -24.20
CA ALA A 331 -0.30 0.28 -24.08
C ALA A 331 -1.29 0.37 -25.24
N HIS A 332 -1.51 1.56 -25.83
CA HIS A 332 -2.29 1.73 -27.05
C HIS A 332 -1.67 0.94 -28.22
N LYS A 333 -0.36 1.06 -28.43
CA LYS A 333 0.38 0.41 -29.54
C LYS A 333 0.64 -1.09 -29.31
N ALA A 334 0.72 -1.52 -28.06
CA ALA A 334 1.01 -2.92 -27.71
C ALA A 334 -0.14 -3.86 -28.11
N GLY A 335 0.21 -5.11 -28.48
CA GLY A 335 -0.73 -6.23 -28.58
C GLY A 335 -1.18 -6.71 -27.19
N ALA A 336 -2.18 -7.58 -27.13
CA ALA A 336 -2.86 -7.97 -25.89
C ALA A 336 -2.75 -9.46 -25.54
N GLN A 337 -3.10 -9.80 -24.29
CA GLN A 337 -3.57 -11.13 -23.82
C GLN A 337 -2.56 -12.30 -23.91
N THR A 338 -1.37 -12.11 -23.36
CA THR A 338 -0.43 -13.21 -23.13
C THR A 338 0.15 -13.14 -21.72
N TYR A 339 0.71 -14.26 -21.27
CA TYR A 339 1.64 -14.20 -20.16
C TYR A 339 2.89 -13.45 -20.60
N THR A 340 3.40 -12.58 -19.74
CA THR A 340 4.50 -11.68 -20.08
C THR A 340 5.73 -11.95 -19.24
N GLN A 341 6.84 -11.35 -19.66
CA GLN A 341 8.15 -11.43 -19.02
C GLN A 341 8.65 -10.02 -18.69
N TRP A 342 9.58 -9.93 -17.75
CA TRP A 342 10.36 -8.72 -17.55
C TRP A 342 11.28 -8.52 -18.75
N SER A 343 11.32 -7.31 -19.32
CA SER A 343 12.36 -6.98 -20.30
C SER A 343 13.71 -6.89 -19.57
N VAL A 344 14.73 -7.57 -20.08
CA VAL A 344 16.09 -7.51 -19.52
C VAL A 344 17.00 -6.80 -20.52
N HIS A 345 17.69 -5.76 -20.07
CA HIS A 345 18.55 -4.97 -20.94
C HIS A 345 19.69 -5.82 -21.52
N GLY A 346 19.97 -5.67 -22.81
CA GLY A 346 21.02 -6.41 -23.52
C GLY A 346 20.60 -7.80 -23.99
N LEU A 347 19.33 -8.17 -23.80
CA LEU A 347 18.70 -9.29 -24.50
C LEU A 347 17.60 -8.74 -25.39
N ASP A 348 17.50 -9.26 -26.61
CA ASP A 348 16.31 -9.02 -27.40
C ASP A 348 15.13 -9.66 -26.66
N PRO A 349 14.04 -8.91 -26.40
CA PRO A 349 12.85 -9.52 -25.85
C PRO A 349 12.46 -10.68 -26.76
N THR A 350 12.13 -11.84 -26.19
CA THR A 350 11.56 -12.93 -26.97
C THR A 350 10.35 -12.35 -27.71
N THR A 351 10.48 -12.18 -29.02
CA THR A 351 9.45 -11.53 -29.82
C THR A 351 8.17 -12.32 -29.61
N PRO A 352 7.11 -11.73 -29.03
CA PRO A 352 5.81 -12.36 -29.04
C PRO A 352 5.53 -12.74 -30.51
N SER A 353 5.22 -14.01 -30.76
CA SER A 353 4.95 -14.52 -32.10
C SER A 353 3.98 -13.56 -32.80
N ASP A 354 4.13 -13.28 -34.11
CA ASP A 354 3.27 -12.33 -34.86
C ASP A 354 1.75 -12.63 -34.75
N THR A 355 1.38 -13.80 -34.21
CA THR A 355 0.03 -14.13 -33.74
C THR A 355 -0.48 -13.30 -32.54
N ASP A 356 0.40 -12.57 -31.85
CA ASP A 356 0.15 -11.73 -30.66
C ASP A 356 -0.19 -10.27 -31.01
N ALA A 357 -0.34 -9.94 -32.30
CA ALA A 357 -0.74 -8.63 -32.80
C ALA A 357 -2.22 -8.27 -32.56
N LYS A 358 -2.94 -9.03 -31.73
CA LYS A 358 -4.37 -8.78 -31.45
C LYS A 358 -4.54 -7.50 -30.65
N CYS A 359 -5.45 -6.65 -31.14
CA CYS A 359 -5.90 -5.42 -30.48
C CYS A 359 -4.83 -4.34 -30.30
N LYS A 360 -3.85 -4.29 -31.21
CA LYS A 360 -3.00 -3.10 -31.42
C LYS A 360 -3.87 -1.88 -31.77
N ASP A 361 -3.39 -0.69 -31.42
CA ASP A 361 -4.03 0.60 -31.65
C ASP A 361 -5.45 0.72 -31.05
N LYS A 362 -5.69 -0.08 -30.00
CA LYS A 362 -6.88 -0.03 -29.15
C LYS A 362 -6.50 0.57 -27.81
N THR A 363 -7.34 1.47 -27.29
CA THR A 363 -7.29 1.95 -25.91
C THR A 363 -7.18 0.78 -24.92
N PRO A 364 -6.22 0.81 -23.99
CA PRO A 364 -6.01 -0.29 -23.06
C PRO A 364 -7.15 -0.39 -22.04
N ASP A 365 -7.54 -1.61 -21.70
CA ASP A 365 -8.51 -1.85 -20.63
C ASP A 365 -7.84 -2.11 -19.30
N ILE A 366 -6.76 -2.88 -19.30
CA ILE A 366 -6.00 -3.20 -18.11
C ILE A 366 -4.52 -3.05 -18.45
N VAL A 367 -3.82 -2.19 -17.71
CA VAL A 367 -2.35 -2.14 -17.75
C VAL A 367 -1.81 -2.50 -16.39
N VAL A 368 -0.93 -3.50 -16.36
CA VAL A 368 -0.24 -3.97 -15.16
C VAL A 368 1.23 -3.55 -15.18
N PHE A 369 1.81 -3.42 -13.99
CA PHE A 369 3.21 -3.01 -13.80
C PHE A 369 4.13 -4.19 -13.44
N SER A 370 3.62 -5.40 -13.21
CA SER A 370 4.44 -6.61 -13.16
C SER A 370 4.05 -7.56 -14.28
N PRO A 371 4.93 -8.48 -14.68
CA PRO A 371 4.58 -9.48 -15.67
C PRO A 371 3.34 -10.29 -15.29
N VAL A 372 2.51 -10.59 -16.28
CA VAL A 372 1.32 -11.42 -16.14
C VAL A 372 1.76 -12.88 -16.11
N ARG A 373 1.39 -13.61 -15.05
CA ARG A 373 1.80 -14.98 -14.79
C ARG A 373 0.60 -15.87 -14.47
N ASN A 374 0.76 -17.18 -14.65
CA ASN A 374 -0.18 -18.22 -14.32
C ASN A 374 -0.02 -18.64 -12.84
N PRO A 375 -1.03 -18.42 -11.98
CA PRO A 375 -1.01 -18.85 -10.59
C PRO A 375 -1.52 -20.30 -10.37
N GLN A 376 -1.89 -21.03 -11.42
CA GLN A 376 -2.45 -22.38 -11.27
C GLN A 376 -1.35 -23.43 -11.07
N ASN A 377 -1.55 -24.31 -10.08
CA ASN A 377 -0.64 -25.37 -9.66
C ASN A 377 0.78 -24.87 -9.43
N SER A 378 0.91 -23.70 -8.79
CA SER A 378 2.16 -22.94 -8.72
C SER A 378 2.72 -22.80 -7.30
N ASP A 379 1.99 -23.25 -6.28
CA ASP A 379 2.29 -23.02 -4.87
C ASP A 379 2.30 -21.51 -4.52
N TRP A 380 1.66 -20.66 -5.33
CA TRP A 380 1.49 -19.26 -4.97
C TRP A 380 0.65 -19.14 -3.71
N TYR A 381 0.98 -18.16 -2.87
CA TYR A 381 0.24 -17.97 -1.63
C TYR A 381 -1.25 -17.71 -1.88
N TRP A 382 -1.63 -17.02 -2.95
CA TRP A 382 -3.03 -16.73 -3.27
C TRP A 382 -3.64 -17.65 -4.31
N GLU A 383 -2.96 -18.76 -4.66
CA GLU A 383 -3.46 -19.73 -5.63
C GLU A 383 -4.86 -20.24 -5.27
N TYR A 384 -5.15 -20.42 -3.99
CA TYR A 384 -6.42 -20.98 -3.50
C TYR A 384 -7.51 -19.92 -3.24
N ASP A 385 -7.20 -18.63 -3.35
CA ASP A 385 -8.15 -17.53 -3.11
C ASP A 385 -9.08 -17.36 -4.32
N VAL A 386 -10.04 -18.27 -4.45
CA VAL A 386 -11.05 -18.31 -5.51
C VAL A 386 -12.43 -18.62 -4.92
N GLN A 387 -13.39 -17.71 -5.10
CA GLN A 387 -14.71 -17.76 -4.48
C GLN A 387 -15.81 -17.76 -5.53
N GLY A 388 -16.87 -18.54 -5.29
CA GLY A 388 -18.07 -18.56 -6.13
C GLY A 388 -17.92 -19.20 -7.51
N TYR A 389 -16.75 -19.74 -7.85
CA TYR A 389 -16.52 -20.44 -9.11
C TYR A 389 -16.74 -21.97 -8.93
N PRO A 390 -17.72 -22.58 -9.62
CA PRO A 390 -18.09 -23.99 -9.37
C PRO A 390 -17.05 -25.03 -9.84
N ALA A 391 -16.08 -24.65 -10.69
CA ALA A 391 -15.03 -25.53 -11.21
C ALA A 391 -13.64 -24.83 -11.27
N VAL A 392 -13.21 -24.24 -10.15
CA VAL A 392 -11.98 -23.43 -10.00
C VAL A 392 -10.72 -24.01 -10.64
N GLN A 393 -10.57 -25.34 -10.62
CA GLN A 393 -9.34 -25.99 -11.10
C GLN A 393 -9.14 -25.89 -12.62
N LEU A 394 -10.17 -25.53 -13.40
CA LEU A 394 -10.14 -25.59 -14.87
C LEU A 394 -10.23 -24.23 -15.59
N ALA A 395 -10.63 -23.14 -14.94
CA ALA A 395 -10.72 -21.83 -15.59
C ALA A 395 -9.32 -21.19 -15.73
N PRO A 396 -8.96 -20.61 -16.90
CA PRO A 396 -7.71 -19.85 -17.04
C PRO A 396 -7.65 -18.72 -16.00
N ARG A 397 -6.52 -18.62 -15.29
CA ARG A 397 -6.24 -17.55 -14.33
C ARG A 397 -4.93 -16.86 -14.65
N ALA A 398 -4.90 -15.57 -14.37
CA ALA A 398 -3.69 -14.77 -14.40
C ALA A 398 -3.58 -13.92 -13.15
N ALA A 399 -2.35 -13.62 -12.77
CA ALA A 399 -2.03 -12.67 -11.73
C ALA A 399 -0.85 -11.80 -12.16
N SER A 400 -0.82 -10.57 -11.65
CA SER A 400 0.31 -9.67 -11.76
C SER A 400 0.55 -9.05 -10.39
N VAL A 401 1.76 -9.21 -9.86
CA VAL A 401 2.08 -8.79 -8.50
C VAL A 401 2.12 -7.26 -8.38
N GLY A 402 1.56 -6.73 -7.29
CA GLY A 402 1.35 -5.31 -7.08
C GLY A 402 -0.01 -4.85 -7.62
N THR A 403 -0.52 -3.76 -7.05
CA THR A 403 -1.88 -3.29 -7.33
C THR A 403 -1.93 -1.96 -8.06
N ASN A 404 -0.78 -1.39 -8.45
CA ASN A 404 -0.77 -0.29 -9.39
C ASN A 404 -1.31 -0.77 -10.74
N LEU A 405 -2.43 -0.20 -11.18
CA LEU A 405 -3.17 -0.66 -12.36
C LEU A 405 -3.79 0.51 -13.10
N TRP A 406 -3.74 0.49 -14.42
CA TRP A 406 -4.69 1.24 -15.26
C TRP A 406 -5.89 0.36 -15.55
N LEU A 407 -7.11 0.88 -15.40
CA LEU A 407 -8.36 0.14 -15.55
C LEU A 407 -9.37 0.98 -16.33
N SER A 408 -9.87 0.48 -17.47
CA SER A 408 -11.02 1.09 -18.14
C SER A 408 -12.28 0.91 -17.29
N ARG A 409 -13.21 1.86 -17.39
CA ARG A 409 -14.49 1.77 -16.67
C ARG A 409 -15.24 0.49 -17.02
N ARG A 410 -15.18 0.04 -18.27
CA ARG A 410 -15.83 -1.24 -18.65
C ARG A 410 -15.18 -2.45 -17.99
N ALA A 411 -13.86 -2.46 -17.78
CA ALA A 411 -13.19 -3.52 -17.03
C ALA A 411 -13.66 -3.53 -15.57
N LEU A 412 -13.78 -2.36 -14.96
CA LEU A 412 -14.29 -2.21 -13.59
C LEU A 412 -15.75 -2.63 -13.45
N LEU A 413 -16.61 -2.28 -14.40
CA LEU A 413 -18.01 -2.72 -14.39
C LEU A 413 -18.15 -4.23 -14.66
N ALA A 414 -17.26 -4.82 -15.45
CA ALA A 414 -17.21 -6.27 -15.60
C ALA A 414 -16.80 -6.95 -14.28
N MET A 415 -15.79 -6.40 -13.59
CA MET A 415 -15.42 -6.85 -12.24
C MET A 415 -16.57 -6.71 -11.25
N GLU A 416 -17.23 -5.54 -11.20
CA GLU A 416 -18.40 -5.26 -10.35
C GLU A 416 -19.52 -6.29 -10.58
N ASN A 417 -19.84 -6.58 -11.85
CA ASN A 417 -20.88 -7.55 -12.17
C ASN A 417 -20.52 -8.97 -11.68
N ILE A 418 -19.25 -9.36 -11.83
CA ILE A 418 -18.75 -10.67 -11.38
C ILE A 418 -18.78 -10.77 -9.85
N THR A 419 -18.36 -9.73 -9.14
CA THR A 419 -18.32 -9.72 -7.67
C THR A 419 -19.68 -9.52 -7.03
N ALA A 420 -20.42 -8.48 -7.43
CA ALA A 420 -21.69 -8.12 -6.81
C ALA A 420 -22.83 -9.05 -7.22
N ASN A 421 -22.98 -9.35 -8.53
CA ASN A 421 -24.14 -10.08 -9.03
C ASN A 421 -23.90 -11.58 -9.18
N GLN A 422 -22.70 -12.00 -9.61
CA GLN A 422 -22.37 -13.42 -9.76
C GLN A 422 -21.71 -14.02 -8.52
N HIS A 423 -21.38 -13.18 -7.53
CA HIS A 423 -20.79 -13.56 -6.26
C HIS A 423 -19.48 -14.33 -6.40
N LYS A 424 -18.70 -13.94 -7.40
CA LYS A 424 -17.42 -14.55 -7.76
C LYS A 424 -16.30 -13.58 -7.41
N SER A 425 -15.22 -14.10 -6.82
CA SER A 425 -14.06 -13.27 -6.49
C SER A 425 -12.75 -14.02 -6.60
N LEU A 426 -11.68 -13.25 -6.77
CA LEU A 426 -10.29 -13.67 -6.70
C LEU A 426 -9.51 -12.70 -5.80
N PHE A 427 -8.30 -13.08 -5.38
CA PHE A 427 -7.33 -12.15 -4.80
C PHE A 427 -7.10 -10.95 -5.72
N CYS A 428 -6.87 -9.75 -5.18
CA CYS A 428 -6.96 -8.53 -5.98
C CYS A 428 -5.90 -8.40 -7.09
N GLU A 429 -4.69 -8.97 -6.92
CA GLU A 429 -3.66 -9.07 -7.97
C GLU A 429 -4.04 -10.04 -9.11
N ALA A 430 -4.98 -10.95 -8.86
CA ALA A 430 -5.47 -11.93 -9.83
C ALA A 430 -6.77 -11.49 -10.51
N MET A 431 -7.56 -10.64 -9.86
CA MET A 431 -8.90 -10.26 -10.32
C MET A 431 -8.92 -9.66 -11.72
N ALA A 432 -8.25 -8.51 -11.92
CA ALA A 432 -8.26 -7.83 -13.21
C ALA A 432 -7.59 -8.65 -14.33
N PRO A 433 -6.38 -9.24 -14.13
CA PRO A 433 -5.75 -10.04 -15.17
C PRO A 433 -6.54 -11.31 -15.55
N SER A 434 -7.13 -12.01 -14.56
CA SER A 434 -7.93 -13.20 -14.83
C SER A 434 -9.19 -12.87 -15.62
N ILE A 435 -9.89 -11.78 -15.31
CA ILE A 435 -11.09 -11.38 -16.04
C ILE A 435 -10.76 -11.00 -17.48
N ALA A 436 -9.62 -10.34 -17.71
CA ALA A 436 -9.16 -10.08 -19.07
C ALA A 436 -8.90 -11.37 -19.85
N MET A 437 -8.19 -12.33 -19.26
CA MET A 437 -7.92 -13.62 -19.91
C MET A 437 -9.19 -14.45 -20.11
N GLN A 438 -10.12 -14.43 -19.17
CA GLN A 438 -11.39 -15.15 -19.29
C GLN A 438 -12.28 -14.56 -20.38
N SER A 439 -12.32 -13.23 -20.51
CA SER A 439 -13.04 -12.55 -21.61
C SER A 439 -12.53 -12.95 -22.99
N ALA A 440 -11.29 -13.44 -23.06
CA ALA A 440 -10.66 -13.92 -24.27
C ALA A 440 -10.83 -15.42 -24.54
N SER A 441 -11.32 -16.18 -23.56
CA SER A 441 -11.38 -17.63 -23.59
C SER A 441 -12.77 -18.13 -24.00
N ASN A 442 -12.81 -19.29 -24.67
CA ASN A 442 -14.06 -20.00 -24.99
C ASN A 442 -14.72 -20.66 -23.75
N TYR A 443 -14.21 -20.42 -22.54
CA TYR A 443 -14.67 -21.02 -21.27
C TYR A 443 -15.54 -20.09 -20.42
N ALA A 444 -15.62 -18.81 -20.76
CA ALA A 444 -16.70 -17.94 -20.29
C ALA A 444 -17.89 -18.11 -21.25
N ASP A 445 -19.12 -17.99 -20.76
CA ASP A 445 -20.34 -18.01 -21.61
C ASP A 445 -20.06 -17.20 -22.88
N PRO A 446 -20.33 -17.76 -24.08
CA PRO A 446 -19.89 -17.15 -25.32
C PRO A 446 -20.48 -15.76 -25.42
N ILE A 447 -19.67 -14.74 -25.12
CA ILE A 447 -19.86 -13.43 -25.71
C ILE A 447 -19.81 -13.74 -27.21
N PRO A 448 -20.91 -13.59 -27.96
CA PRO A 448 -20.92 -13.95 -29.37
C PRO A 448 -19.77 -13.20 -29.99
N ALA A 449 -18.77 -13.91 -30.50
CA ALA A 449 -17.66 -13.30 -31.19
C ALA A 449 -18.25 -12.54 -32.39
N GLY A 450 -18.53 -11.26 -32.20
CA GLY A 450 -18.92 -10.38 -33.27
C GLY A 450 -17.77 -10.29 -34.28
N PRO A 451 -17.98 -9.63 -35.41
CA PRO A 451 -16.98 -9.51 -36.46
C PRO A 451 -15.66 -8.82 -35.99
N ASN A 452 -15.61 -8.23 -34.80
CA ASN A 452 -14.40 -7.64 -34.23
C ASN A 452 -14.17 -8.08 -32.76
N GLN A 453 -13.46 -9.19 -32.59
CA GLN A 453 -13.03 -9.78 -31.32
C GLN A 453 -12.33 -8.76 -30.38
N CYS A 454 -11.69 -7.73 -30.94
CA CYS A 454 -11.04 -6.69 -30.15
C CYS A 454 -11.99 -5.66 -29.54
N ILE A 455 -13.23 -5.54 -29.99
CA ILE A 455 -14.22 -4.65 -29.35
C ILE A 455 -14.76 -5.31 -28.07
N GLU A 456 -15.03 -6.61 -28.13
CA GLU A 456 -15.68 -7.35 -27.06
C GLU A 456 -14.71 -7.70 -25.92
N GLN A 457 -13.50 -8.18 -26.24
CA GLN A 457 -12.55 -8.64 -25.24
C GLN A 457 -11.82 -7.51 -24.53
N LEU A 458 -11.45 -7.71 -23.26
CA LEU A 458 -10.62 -6.77 -22.49
C LEU A 458 -9.16 -6.87 -22.93
N LYS A 459 -8.54 -5.73 -23.25
CA LYS A 459 -7.12 -5.61 -23.60
C LYS A 459 -6.28 -5.48 -22.33
N LEU A 460 -5.51 -6.53 -22.04
CA LEU A 460 -4.51 -6.58 -20.97
C LEU A 460 -3.09 -6.38 -21.55
N VAL A 461 -2.34 -5.46 -20.97
CA VAL A 461 -0.94 -5.15 -21.35
C VAL A 461 -0.06 -5.04 -20.10
N HIS A 462 1.17 -5.55 -20.18
CA HIS A 462 2.22 -5.27 -19.20
C HIS A 462 3.08 -4.09 -19.67
N TYR A 463 3.17 -3.03 -18.84
CA TYR A 463 3.99 -1.85 -19.12
C TYR A 463 5.45 -2.09 -18.70
N PRO A 464 6.44 -2.00 -19.62
CA PRO A 464 7.83 -2.38 -19.36
C PRO A 464 8.62 -1.25 -18.68
N HIS A 465 8.10 -0.74 -17.56
CA HIS A 465 8.73 0.36 -16.83
C HIS A 465 10.11 -0.06 -16.28
N PRO A 466 11.07 0.89 -16.16
CA PRO A 466 12.40 0.60 -15.62
C PRO A 466 12.35 0.28 -14.12
N VAL A 467 13.06 -0.77 -13.73
CA VAL A 467 13.29 -1.13 -12.32
C VAL A 467 14.75 -1.52 -12.09
N ALA A 468 15.22 -1.26 -10.87
CA ALA A 468 16.59 -1.58 -10.46
C ALA A 468 16.64 -2.98 -9.83
N PHE A 469 17.82 -3.60 -9.87
CA PHE A 469 18.08 -4.86 -9.19
C PHE A 469 19.25 -4.70 -8.22
N LYS A 470 19.14 -5.31 -7.04
CA LYS A 470 20.10 -5.14 -5.94
C LYS A 470 21.51 -5.58 -6.30
N TYR A 471 21.65 -6.64 -7.08
CA TYR A 471 22.91 -7.34 -7.30
C TYR A 471 23.41 -7.15 -8.74
N GLN A 472 24.72 -7.21 -8.93
CA GLN A 472 25.31 -7.23 -10.25
C GLN A 472 25.12 -8.62 -10.89
N ALA A 473 24.48 -8.67 -12.05
CA ALA A 473 24.21 -9.91 -12.77
C ALA A 473 24.35 -9.67 -14.28
N SER A 474 24.81 -10.70 -15.02
CA SER A 474 24.77 -10.65 -16.49
C SER A 474 23.31 -10.68 -16.98
N PRO A 475 23.01 -10.15 -18.18
CA PRO A 475 21.65 -10.18 -18.73
C PRO A 475 21.04 -11.60 -18.73
N ALA A 476 21.80 -12.61 -19.17
CA ALA A 476 21.36 -14.00 -19.13
C ALA A 476 21.05 -14.51 -17.71
N LYS A 477 21.79 -14.05 -16.69
CA LYS A 477 21.53 -14.43 -15.31
C LYS A 477 20.28 -13.74 -14.74
N LEU A 478 20.05 -12.47 -15.08
CA LEU A 478 18.83 -11.75 -14.72
C LEU A 478 17.61 -12.39 -15.35
N GLU A 479 17.69 -12.73 -16.64
CA GLU A 479 16.64 -13.44 -17.35
C GLU A 479 16.28 -14.76 -16.64
N GLN A 480 17.30 -15.56 -16.29
CA GLN A 480 17.08 -16.80 -15.53
C GLN A 480 16.40 -16.57 -14.16
N LEU A 481 16.74 -15.48 -13.46
CA LEU A 481 16.21 -15.19 -12.12
C LEU A 481 14.77 -14.65 -12.15
N LEU A 482 14.44 -13.84 -13.16
CA LEU A 482 13.21 -13.05 -13.18
C LEU A 482 12.15 -13.64 -14.13
N ASN A 483 12.57 -14.42 -15.11
CA ASN A 483 11.73 -14.98 -16.16
C ASN A 483 11.81 -16.51 -16.15
N PRO A 484 11.00 -17.18 -15.29
CA PRO A 484 10.90 -18.63 -15.32
C PRO A 484 10.48 -19.15 -16.71
N THR A 485 10.98 -20.33 -17.08
CA THR A 485 10.74 -20.98 -18.38
C THR A 485 9.27 -21.20 -18.68
N HIS A 486 8.49 -21.48 -17.64
CA HIS A 486 7.04 -21.45 -17.68
C HIS A 486 6.59 -20.19 -16.97
N ALA A 487 5.54 -19.53 -17.47
CA ALA A 487 5.03 -18.28 -16.90
C ALA A 487 4.33 -18.46 -15.54
N VAL A 488 4.83 -19.34 -14.68
CA VAL A 488 4.28 -19.74 -13.38
C VAL A 488 4.61 -18.69 -12.32
N LEU A 489 3.60 -18.25 -11.58
CA LEU A 489 3.76 -17.40 -10.39
C LEU A 489 3.93 -18.29 -9.17
N SER A 490 5.15 -18.66 -8.81
CA SER A 490 5.40 -19.46 -7.60
C SER A 490 6.07 -18.63 -6.52
N LYS A 491 5.92 -19.04 -5.26
CA LYS A 491 6.61 -18.41 -4.13
C LYS A 491 8.14 -18.40 -4.30
N ALA A 492 8.69 -19.43 -4.93
CA ALA A 492 10.13 -19.50 -5.22
C ALA A 492 10.56 -18.45 -6.25
N ASN A 493 9.74 -18.22 -7.28
CA ASN A 493 10.01 -17.22 -8.33
C ASN A 493 9.88 -15.78 -7.81
N GLU A 494 9.12 -15.57 -6.73
CA GLU A 494 8.96 -14.26 -6.08
C GLU A 494 10.19 -13.80 -5.28
N GLU A 495 11.08 -14.71 -4.84
CA GLU A 495 12.24 -14.33 -4.01
C GLU A 495 13.22 -13.38 -4.72
N ALA A 496 13.41 -13.54 -6.04
CA ALA A 496 14.24 -12.63 -6.82
C ALA A 496 13.57 -11.24 -6.97
N LEU A 497 12.23 -11.18 -7.05
CA LEU A 497 11.50 -9.92 -7.18
C LEU A 497 11.65 -9.03 -5.95
N LYS A 498 11.82 -9.59 -4.75
CA LYS A 498 12.12 -8.84 -3.51
C LYS A 498 13.40 -8.01 -3.59
N ASP A 499 14.32 -8.39 -4.46
CA ASP A 499 15.59 -7.68 -4.66
C ASP A 499 15.53 -6.71 -5.86
N THR A 500 14.35 -6.51 -6.45
CA THR A 500 14.08 -5.43 -7.42
C THR A 500 13.58 -4.18 -6.70
N SER A 501 13.58 -3.03 -7.38
CA SER A 501 12.98 -1.79 -6.85
C SER A 501 11.45 -1.76 -6.91
N TYR A 502 10.79 -2.79 -7.45
CA TYR A 502 9.34 -2.83 -7.60
C TYR A 502 8.79 -4.19 -7.16
N TYR A 503 8.47 -4.30 -5.86
CA TYR A 503 7.82 -5.46 -5.27
C TYR A 503 7.34 -5.12 -3.86
N TYR A 504 6.21 -5.65 -3.38
CA TYR A 504 5.61 -5.24 -2.09
C TYR A 504 6.52 -5.42 -0.85
N THR A 505 7.53 -6.29 -0.92
CA THR A 505 8.62 -6.41 0.08
C THR A 505 10.00 -6.10 -0.50
N SER A 506 10.10 -5.13 -1.42
CA SER A 506 11.39 -4.72 -1.99
C SER A 506 12.38 -4.35 -0.88
N THR A 507 13.62 -4.79 -1.04
CA THR A 507 14.72 -4.51 -0.10
C THR A 507 15.58 -3.31 -0.53
N ILE A 508 15.28 -2.68 -1.67
CA ILE A 508 16.16 -1.65 -2.26
C ILE A 508 15.43 -0.33 -2.54
N ALA A 509 14.11 -0.35 -2.82
CA ALA A 509 13.36 0.83 -3.22
C ALA A 509 13.56 2.01 -2.24
N GLY A 510 13.31 1.78 -0.96
CA GLY A 510 13.51 2.77 0.10
C GLY A 510 14.95 3.30 0.20
N ARG A 511 15.95 2.46 -0.04
CA ARG A 511 17.37 2.86 0.00
C ARG A 511 17.75 3.76 -1.17
N ILE A 512 17.26 3.44 -2.38
CA ILE A 512 17.48 4.28 -3.57
C ILE A 512 16.82 5.65 -3.37
N TYR A 513 15.55 5.64 -2.94
CA TYR A 513 14.80 6.87 -2.70
C TYR A 513 15.47 7.77 -1.66
N GLU A 514 15.89 7.20 -0.53
CA GLU A 514 16.53 7.98 0.53
C GLU A 514 17.84 8.62 0.05
N LYS A 515 18.68 7.88 -0.71
CA LYS A 515 19.88 8.47 -1.30
C LYS A 515 19.54 9.63 -2.23
N TRP A 516 18.59 9.45 -3.14
CA TRP A 516 18.15 10.51 -4.05
C TRP A 516 17.63 11.74 -3.29
N ARG A 517 16.92 11.52 -2.19
CA ARG A 517 16.40 12.57 -1.31
C ARG A 517 17.49 13.33 -0.55
N THR A 518 18.51 12.62 -0.06
CA THR A 518 19.54 13.20 0.83
C THR A 518 20.76 13.76 0.11
N GLU A 519 21.03 13.32 -1.12
CA GLU A 519 22.19 13.76 -1.90
C GLU A 519 21.80 14.88 -2.89
N PRO A 520 22.18 16.15 -2.68
CA PRO A 520 21.66 17.27 -3.47
C PRO A 520 22.00 17.20 -4.96
N GLN A 521 23.10 16.55 -5.30
CA GLN A 521 23.58 16.39 -6.68
C GLN A 521 23.00 15.15 -7.36
N ALA A 522 22.38 14.24 -6.60
CA ALA A 522 21.89 12.98 -7.13
C ALA A 522 20.73 13.21 -8.11
N CYS A 523 20.91 12.70 -9.31
CA CYS A 523 19.94 12.73 -10.39
C CYS A 523 19.68 11.29 -10.83
N ILE A 524 18.40 10.91 -10.86
CA ILE A 524 17.99 9.55 -11.21
C ILE A 524 17.04 9.61 -12.40
N MET A 525 17.34 8.84 -13.44
CA MET A 525 16.47 8.68 -14.61
C MET A 525 15.14 8.02 -14.20
N PRO A 526 14.13 7.99 -15.09
CA PRO A 526 12.83 7.41 -14.79
C PRO A 526 12.94 5.98 -14.23
N LEU A 527 12.48 5.79 -13.00
CA LEU A 527 12.56 4.54 -12.26
C LEU A 527 11.33 4.43 -11.36
N LEU A 528 10.69 3.26 -11.37
CA LEU A 528 9.61 2.97 -10.44
C LEU A 528 10.14 2.32 -9.15
N LEU A 529 9.71 2.86 -8.03
CA LEU A 529 10.13 2.48 -6.69
C LEU A 529 8.90 2.09 -5.86
N HIS A 530 8.86 0.84 -5.39
CA HIS A 530 7.78 0.33 -4.54
C HIS A 530 8.27 -0.83 -3.65
N PRO A 531 7.98 -0.79 -2.33
CA PRO A 531 7.39 0.31 -1.58
C PRO A 531 8.43 1.30 -1.04
N ILE A 532 8.04 2.57 -0.95
CA ILE A 532 8.69 3.61 -0.16
C ILE A 532 7.90 3.78 1.13
N LYS A 533 8.36 3.10 2.17
CA LYS A 533 7.83 3.28 3.52
C LYS A 533 8.56 4.46 4.11
N GLY A 534 7.81 5.48 4.55
CA GLY A 534 8.38 6.65 5.21
C GLY A 534 9.42 6.22 6.25
N SER A 535 10.53 6.96 6.35
CA SER A 535 11.52 6.66 7.38
C SER A 535 10.77 6.69 8.71
N ARG A 536 10.75 5.55 9.40
CA ARG A 536 10.33 5.52 10.80
C ARG A 536 11.36 6.36 11.52
N SER A 537 11.16 7.68 11.56
CA SER A 537 12.03 8.63 12.25
C SER A 537 12.09 8.18 13.70
N ALA A 538 13.10 7.37 14.06
CA ALA A 538 13.52 6.96 15.40
C ALA A 538 12.44 6.68 16.49
N SER A 539 11.16 6.56 16.15
CA SER A 539 10.05 6.46 17.10
C SER A 539 9.83 5.02 17.54
N ALA A 540 10.38 4.04 16.79
CA ALA A 540 10.48 2.66 17.26
C ALA A 540 11.43 2.53 18.48
N ALA A 541 12.43 3.41 18.61
CA ALA A 541 13.27 3.49 19.83
C ALA A 541 12.62 4.35 20.92
N SER A 542 11.66 5.21 20.57
CA SER A 542 10.78 5.91 21.52
C SER A 542 9.76 4.95 22.14
N ASN A 543 9.23 3.99 21.38
CA ASN A 543 8.26 3.00 21.86
C ASN A 543 8.78 2.14 23.03
N SER A 544 10.08 1.84 23.11
CA SER A 544 10.63 1.09 24.25
C SER A 544 10.76 1.95 25.52
N LYS A 545 11.02 3.26 25.39
CA LYS A 545 10.98 4.23 26.50
C LYS A 545 9.55 4.59 26.91
N GLN A 546 8.65 4.72 25.96
CA GLN A 546 7.24 5.06 26.18
C GLN A 546 6.47 3.89 26.80
N PHE A 547 6.79 2.65 26.43
CA PHE A 547 6.29 1.43 27.10
C PHE A 547 6.79 1.32 28.54
N LEU A 548 8.08 1.59 28.81
CA LEU A 548 8.60 1.61 30.17
C LEU A 548 8.03 2.75 31.02
N GLN A 549 7.81 3.94 30.43
CA GLN A 549 7.15 5.05 31.12
C GLN A 549 5.67 4.74 31.41
N SER A 550 4.91 4.20 30.45
CA SER A 550 3.50 3.83 30.68
C SER A 550 3.32 2.69 31.70
N TRP A 551 4.33 1.82 31.85
CA TRP A 551 4.29 0.73 32.81
C TRP A 551 4.60 1.17 34.25
N PHE A 552 5.35 2.27 34.44
CA PHE A 552 5.74 2.78 35.76
C PHE A 552 5.10 4.13 36.15
N GLY A 553 4.36 4.80 35.26
CA GLY A 553 3.59 5.99 35.58
C GLY A 553 2.68 6.45 34.43
N GLY A 554 1.39 6.69 34.71
CA GLY A 554 0.50 7.34 33.74
C GLY A 554 1.06 8.72 33.39
N THR A 555 1.21 9.03 32.10
CA THR A 555 1.64 10.34 31.65
C THR A 555 0.43 11.27 31.60
N ASN A 556 0.46 12.39 32.34
CA ASN A 556 -0.60 13.41 32.31
C ASN A 556 -0.59 14.30 31.04
N LYS A 557 0.10 13.88 29.97
CA LYS A 557 0.33 14.66 28.75
C LYS A 557 -0.14 13.88 27.51
N PRO A 558 -0.77 14.54 26.53
CA PRO A 558 -1.03 13.94 25.22
C PRO A 558 0.28 13.53 24.55
N SER A 559 0.23 12.49 23.72
CA SER A 559 1.32 12.03 22.84
C SER A 559 2.01 13.17 22.09
N LEU A 560 1.22 14.08 21.49
CA LEU A 560 1.71 15.25 20.75
C LEU A 560 2.62 16.16 21.59
N CYS A 561 2.38 16.22 22.90
CA CYS A 561 3.15 17.04 23.85
C CYS A 561 4.18 16.24 24.63
N ALA A 562 4.38 14.95 24.33
CA ALA A 562 5.27 14.07 25.11
C ALA A 562 6.74 14.50 25.04
N SER A 563 7.16 15.15 23.94
CA SER A 563 8.50 15.72 23.77
C SER A 563 8.67 17.12 24.35
N SER A 564 7.60 17.75 24.85
CA SER A 564 7.64 19.07 25.45
C SER A 564 7.87 18.99 26.96
N ASP A 565 8.97 19.61 27.41
CA ASP A 565 9.29 19.77 28.83
C ASP A 565 8.29 20.71 29.54
N SER A 566 7.65 21.62 28.79
CA SER A 566 6.66 22.57 29.31
C SER A 566 5.24 21.99 29.32
N ASP A 567 4.48 22.29 30.38
CA ASP A 567 3.03 22.01 30.47
C ASP A 567 2.19 22.95 29.59
N GLN A 568 2.81 23.98 29.02
CA GLN A 568 2.16 24.94 28.12
C GLN A 568 1.57 24.25 26.89
N CYS A 569 2.25 23.23 26.32
CA CYS A 569 1.73 22.48 25.19
C CYS A 569 0.39 21.82 25.53
N THR A 570 0.35 21.06 26.63
CA THR A 570 -0.87 20.37 27.10
C THR A 570 -1.99 21.37 27.41
N ALA A 571 -1.69 22.46 28.13
CA ALA A 571 -2.67 23.48 28.47
C ALA A 571 -3.28 24.14 27.22
N THR A 572 -2.44 24.41 26.21
CA THR A 572 -2.88 25.01 24.94
C THR A 572 -3.79 24.04 24.16
N VAL A 573 -3.39 22.77 24.05
CA VAL A 573 -4.20 21.74 23.38
C VAL A 573 -5.56 21.58 24.07
N VAL A 574 -5.58 21.44 25.41
CA VAL A 574 -6.83 21.31 26.17
C VAL A 574 -7.73 22.53 25.96
N ALA A 575 -7.17 23.74 26.06
CA ALA A 575 -7.94 24.98 25.89
C ALA A 575 -8.53 25.11 24.47
N ASP A 576 -7.76 24.80 23.43
CA ASP A 576 -8.22 24.85 22.05
C ASP A 576 -9.29 23.79 21.76
N ILE A 577 -9.15 22.58 22.32
CA ILE A 577 -10.17 21.54 22.22
C ILE A 577 -11.46 21.99 22.89
N GLU A 578 -11.40 22.50 24.12
CA GLU A 578 -12.58 23.01 24.81
C GLU A 578 -13.23 24.18 24.06
N ARG A 579 -12.42 25.06 23.47
CA ARG A 579 -12.87 26.22 22.69
C ARG A 579 -13.57 25.82 21.39
N PHE A 580 -12.94 24.98 20.57
CA PHE A 580 -13.41 24.69 19.21
C PHE A 580 -14.35 23.50 19.13
N ILE A 581 -14.14 22.49 19.98
CA ILE A 581 -14.98 21.29 20.02
C ILE A 581 -16.10 21.44 21.07
N GLY A 582 -15.95 22.32 22.06
CA GLY A 582 -16.96 22.52 23.11
C GLY A 582 -17.02 21.36 24.11
N ARG A 583 -15.99 20.52 24.17
CA ARG A 583 -15.93 19.32 25.03
C ARG A 583 -14.71 19.39 25.95
N LYS A 584 -14.88 18.97 27.20
CA LYS A 584 -13.77 18.79 28.14
C LYS A 584 -12.86 17.67 27.66
N PHE A 585 -11.56 17.91 27.70
CA PHE A 585 -10.54 16.93 27.33
C PHE A 585 -9.67 16.60 28.54
N ASP A 586 -9.65 15.32 28.93
CA ASP A 586 -8.78 14.84 29.99
C ASP A 586 -7.48 14.29 29.40
N ALA A 587 -6.41 15.09 29.53
CA ALA A 587 -5.07 14.74 29.09
C ALA A 587 -4.45 13.58 29.89
N GLY A 588 -5.01 13.21 31.05
CA GLY A 588 -4.47 12.24 32.00
C GLY A 588 -4.57 10.77 31.61
N GLY A 589 -5.29 10.42 30.53
CA GLY A 589 -5.59 9.03 30.18
C GLY A 589 -5.60 8.69 28.70
N GLN A 590 -5.25 9.63 27.81
CA GLN A 590 -5.38 9.46 26.37
C GLN A 590 -4.01 9.48 25.68
N SER A 591 -3.72 8.43 24.92
CA SER A 591 -2.47 8.29 24.16
C SER A 591 -2.52 8.88 22.75
N SER A 592 -3.70 9.29 22.25
CA SER A 592 -3.85 9.96 20.94
C SER A 592 -5.06 10.88 20.90
N LEU A 593 -4.88 12.09 20.35
CA LEU A 593 -5.94 13.06 20.12
C LEU A 593 -6.93 12.56 19.07
N PHE A 594 -6.43 11.96 17.99
CA PHE A 594 -7.27 11.42 16.94
C PHE A 594 -8.17 10.29 17.45
N ARG A 595 -7.61 9.36 18.24
CA ARG A 595 -8.38 8.28 18.86
C ARG A 595 -9.41 8.80 19.85
N TRP A 596 -9.01 9.76 20.69
CA TRP A 596 -9.92 10.41 21.62
C TRP A 596 -11.09 11.07 20.90
N ASP A 597 -10.87 11.72 19.75
CA ASP A 597 -11.96 12.35 19.01
C ASP A 597 -12.95 11.29 18.49
N LEU A 598 -12.45 10.22 17.87
CA LEU A 598 -13.26 9.18 17.21
C LEU A 598 -14.04 8.25 18.14
N GLU A 599 -13.43 7.80 19.25
CA GLU A 599 -13.97 6.69 20.06
C GLU A 599 -15.10 7.11 21.01
N GLN A 600 -15.46 8.39 21.06
CA GLN A 600 -16.43 8.90 22.03
C GLN A 600 -17.88 8.77 21.53
N PRO A 601 -18.81 8.37 22.42
CA PRO A 601 -20.18 8.06 22.03
C PRO A 601 -20.93 9.27 21.46
N ARG A 602 -21.53 9.06 20.28
CA ARG A 602 -22.47 9.98 19.64
C ARG A 602 -23.83 9.79 20.30
N PHE A 603 -24.25 10.72 21.16
CA PHE A 603 -25.48 10.60 21.95
C PHE A 603 -26.70 10.18 21.12
N VAL A 604 -27.36 9.09 21.52
CA VAL A 604 -28.81 8.90 21.33
C VAL A 604 -29.46 9.16 22.69
N SER A 605 -30.18 10.28 22.80
CA SER A 605 -31.18 10.61 23.84
C SER A 605 -30.77 10.48 25.33
N ARG A 606 -30.95 11.57 26.10
CA ARG A 606 -31.03 11.55 27.58
C ARG A 606 -32.26 10.74 28.05
N ARG A 607 -32.18 9.42 28.02
CA ARG A 607 -32.81 8.54 29.01
C ARG A 607 -31.71 7.65 29.52
N ASN A 608 -31.54 7.62 30.85
CA ASN A 608 -30.58 6.77 31.53
C ASN A 608 -30.89 5.30 31.21
N TRP A 609 -30.36 4.80 30.10
CA TRP A 609 -30.31 3.39 29.82
C TRP A 609 -29.10 2.83 30.55
N ILE A 610 -29.42 2.20 31.67
CA ILE A 610 -28.53 1.38 32.47
C ILE A 610 -28.04 0.24 31.57
N MET A 611 -26.77 0.23 31.20
CA MET A 611 -26.10 -0.99 30.73
C MET A 611 -24.84 -1.27 31.55
N ASN A 612 -25.05 -2.20 32.50
CA ASN A 612 -24.21 -3.29 32.96
C ASN A 612 -22.70 -3.07 33.12
N SER A 613 -22.32 -2.84 34.38
CA SER A 613 -20.98 -3.04 34.94
C SER A 613 -20.64 -4.52 35.25
N SER A 614 -21.24 -5.50 34.57
CA SER A 614 -21.19 -6.89 35.05
C SER A 614 -19.94 -7.68 34.63
N THR A 615 -19.27 -7.37 33.52
CA THR A 615 -18.10 -8.14 33.06
C THR A 615 -16.82 -7.83 33.83
N ARG A 616 -16.58 -6.56 34.18
CA ARG A 616 -15.38 -6.15 34.93
C ARG A 616 -15.45 -6.61 36.39
N SER A 617 -16.64 -6.61 36.98
CA SER A 617 -16.87 -7.16 38.33
C SER A 617 -16.75 -8.68 38.35
N LEU A 618 -17.27 -9.39 37.35
CA LEU A 618 -17.17 -10.85 37.27
C LEU A 618 -15.72 -11.32 37.16
N VAL A 619 -14.90 -10.67 36.32
CA VAL A 619 -13.48 -11.01 36.17
C VAL A 619 -12.71 -10.73 37.47
N TYR A 620 -12.97 -9.61 38.15
CA TYR A 620 -12.37 -9.33 39.45
C TYR A 620 -12.79 -10.36 40.52
N THR A 621 -14.07 -10.74 40.57
CA THR A 621 -14.56 -11.76 41.49
C THR A 621 -13.93 -13.12 41.21
N ILE A 622 -13.81 -13.54 39.94
CA ILE A 622 -13.16 -14.80 39.55
C ILE A 622 -11.68 -14.80 39.97
N VAL A 623 -10.95 -13.70 39.73
CA VAL A 623 -9.54 -13.58 40.12
C VAL A 623 -9.36 -13.63 41.64
N VAL A 624 -10.21 -12.93 42.40
CA VAL A 624 -10.18 -12.96 43.88
C VAL A 624 -10.53 -14.35 44.41
N CYS A 625 -11.53 -15.03 43.84
CA CYS A 625 -11.89 -16.40 44.22
C CYS A 625 -10.76 -17.41 43.92
N LEU A 626 -10.07 -17.28 42.79
CA LEU A 626 -8.92 -18.13 42.45
C LEU A 626 -7.74 -17.90 43.40
N LEU A 627 -7.45 -16.64 43.76
CA LEU A 627 -6.39 -16.30 44.72
C LEU A 627 -6.69 -16.84 46.13
N LEU A 628 -7.95 -16.75 46.58
CA LEU A 628 -8.39 -17.31 47.85
C LEU A 628 -8.34 -18.85 47.86
N ALA A 629 -8.73 -19.50 46.76
CA ALA A 629 -8.64 -20.96 46.63
C ALA A 629 -7.18 -21.46 46.65
N CYS A 630 -6.26 -20.75 45.97
CA CYS A 630 -4.83 -21.06 46.01
C CYS A 630 -4.23 -20.88 47.42
N MET A 631 -4.61 -19.81 48.14
CA MET A 631 -4.21 -19.60 49.53
C MET A 631 -4.72 -20.71 50.47
N PHE A 632 -5.96 -21.16 50.28
CA PHE A 632 -6.54 -22.23 51.10
C PHE A 632 -5.86 -23.59 50.85
N HIS A 633 -5.52 -23.91 49.58
CA HIS A 633 -4.74 -25.11 49.23
C HIS A 633 -3.29 -25.07 49.77
N LEU A 634 -2.66 -23.90 49.82
CA LEU A 634 -1.33 -23.72 50.43
C LEU A 634 -1.34 -23.87 51.96
N ILE A 635 -2.44 -23.52 52.62
CA ILE A 635 -2.60 -23.67 54.08
C ILE A 635 -2.92 -25.12 54.45
N ILE A 636 -3.79 -25.80 53.69
CA ILE A 636 -4.14 -27.21 53.91
C ILE A 636 -2.94 -28.12 53.60
N SER A 637 -2.19 -27.87 52.52
CA SER A 637 -0.99 -28.66 52.21
C SER A 637 0.10 -28.52 53.29
N ARG A 638 0.20 -27.36 53.96
CA ARG A 638 1.10 -27.17 55.11
C ARG A 638 0.61 -27.84 56.41
N PHE A 639 -0.70 -28.04 56.57
CA PHE A 639 -1.27 -28.72 57.74
C PHE A 639 -1.25 -30.25 57.62
N ILE A 640 -1.43 -30.80 56.42
CA ILE A 640 -1.44 -32.26 56.20
C ILE A 640 -0.02 -32.86 56.28
N LEU A 641 1.03 -32.08 55.99
CA LEU A 641 2.43 -32.56 56.02
C LEU A 641 3.08 -32.61 57.42
N ARG A 642 2.37 -32.27 58.50
CA ARG A 642 2.91 -32.36 59.89
C ARG A 642 2.32 -33.48 60.74
N GLY A 643 1.41 -34.29 60.21
CA GLY A 643 0.64 -35.26 61.00
C GLY A 643 0.56 -36.66 60.41
N ALA A 644 1.66 -37.26 59.95
CA ALA A 644 1.70 -38.72 59.74
C ALA A 644 3.15 -39.24 59.66
N ARG A 645 3.66 -39.76 60.78
CA ARG A 645 4.72 -40.79 60.79
C ARG A 645 4.19 -41.98 61.57
N ARG A 646 4.10 -43.15 60.93
CA ARG A 646 4.48 -44.49 61.47
C ARG A 646 4.14 -45.62 60.46
N PRO A 647 4.72 -46.84 60.61
CA PRO A 647 5.62 -47.38 59.59
C PRO A 647 5.29 -48.81 59.10
N LEU A 648 6.19 -49.31 58.23
CA LEU A 648 6.48 -50.69 57.79
C LEU A 648 5.60 -51.37 56.72
N ASP A 649 6.32 -51.72 55.63
CA ASP A 649 6.36 -52.96 54.83
C ASP A 649 5.06 -53.72 54.52
N GLU A 650 4.76 -53.90 53.23
CA GLU A 650 4.85 -55.20 52.52
C GLU A 650 4.12 -55.20 51.13
N TYR A 651 4.78 -55.78 50.13
CA TYR A 651 4.31 -56.31 48.82
C TYR A 651 3.76 -55.42 47.67
N ILE A 652 4.21 -55.80 46.47
CA ILE A 652 3.74 -55.55 45.09
C ILE A 652 3.46 -56.97 44.49
N PRO A 653 2.77 -57.25 43.35
CA PRO A 653 1.87 -56.52 42.43
C PRO A 653 0.58 -57.31 42.03
N LEU A 654 -0.11 -56.80 40.99
CA LEU A 654 -0.86 -57.47 39.88
C LEU A 654 -2.37 -57.21 39.97
N ALA A 655 -2.98 -56.45 39.06
CA ALA A 655 -3.21 -56.59 37.61
C ALA A 655 -4.61 -57.14 37.33
N THR A 656 -5.31 -56.46 36.40
CA THR A 656 -6.52 -56.86 35.61
C THR A 656 -7.79 -57.17 36.43
N ASP A 657 -8.97 -56.69 36.08
CA ASP A 657 -9.59 -56.60 34.74
C ASP A 657 -10.05 -55.19 34.31
#